data_AF-A0A2E0USH0-F1
#
_entry.id   AF-A0A2E0USH0-F1
#
_cell.length_a   1.000
_cell.length_b   1.000
_cell.length_c   1.000
_cell.angle_alpha   90.00
_cell.angle_beta   90.00
_cell.angle_gamma   90.00
#
_symmetry.space_group_name_H-M   'P 1'
#
loop_
_entity.id
_entity.type
_entity.pdbx_description
1 polymer ?
#
loop_
_entity_poly.entity_id
_entity_poly.type
_entity_poly.pdbx_seq_one_letter_code
_entity_poly.pdbx_strand_id
1 'polypeptide(L)'
;MNGASGNVLFAKSNSKVFESSEETIKTYSLLKNALETQGFGVEFSSSGENELSLADIDILVAGIPEYLKGTLDPAQVESFLTGGGSVLLLTNAFTMMNPPPSIHQVTEIAGVRFKEYLNAPASTVTRLFPHWITANVKKLELEPDGIATLSLVSDSATILAETDPPSEPFIVCASVGKGRVVFIGNAAWLRNDQIKRADHFTLLKNIFSWLARKNSLEIEKFYIPNQVNIEQADNVIVSIRNQDPENRISFKCMLDSDAGAIIDHSVREKHGLPYNQVAEIRWQLVPQKLGEQRLRFLIEPENGATLYFDYLPELVGVADGYLTLEVKNHEGSPQTRFRTGEHFIVEGTFHSTSPINFPLLDSLDLELGAGLIQRAFEPGSYKSRWYIQAAKAGCHEIRLSLKDTKQSLCAQVQIQPSVHEKIQEIVTAIKLPLNAEIAARLQQIDQSLGSEVVQNIPFKILTTDEFINALYQGESAARLEGMLLSARREQWFNPNLLKIMLTYFLPTYVPNRGVFIPFDPDLASNLGKLHPRDRRYLENNLLCSNESSIVLTKQITAAYLLHERYGHGFFYKQTRLGRQLELLYFDDKYKALIKVIDDSSTIVNEGFATWLELHFLDKLGQEIRPIVSSRRDLLIERSSGMFELALNSNYFQVHPPLYDSPYREGFEYFEFISTTFQPRCAVQLMKLANDIDLGIVEENSVIVLKKPEEEIIENLLDLERNSSKSNLRLRKMAEHLRSNKAAMADKTKKKYCPFDCIETGCPLVEAIEDKFQWRLLI
;
A
#
# COMPACT_ATOMS: atom_id res chain seq x y z
N MET A 1 16.60 10.49 11.90
CA MET A 1 15.33 10.74 12.62
C MET A 1 15.60 10.48 14.08
N ASN A 2 15.80 11.54 14.87
CA ASN A 2 16.09 11.44 16.31
C ASN A 2 15.04 12.27 17.06
N GLY A 3 14.45 11.69 18.11
CA GLY A 3 13.80 12.40 19.20
C GLY A 3 12.28 12.62 19.08
N ALA A 4 11.48 11.58 19.34
CA ALA A 4 10.11 11.76 19.79
C ALA A 4 9.79 10.70 20.86
N SER A 5 9.98 11.05 22.14
CA SER A 5 9.48 10.27 23.27
C SER A 5 7.96 10.36 23.33
N GLY A 6 7.27 9.22 23.47
CA GLY A 6 5.84 9.21 23.76
C GLY A 6 5.58 9.81 25.14
N ASN A 7 4.66 10.78 25.22
CA ASN A 7 4.36 11.50 26.46
C ASN A 7 2.89 11.31 26.81
N VAL A 8 2.63 10.99 28.08
CA VAL A 8 1.28 11.00 28.65
C VAL A 8 1.11 12.35 29.33
N LEU A 9 0.12 13.12 28.89
CA LEU A 9 -0.27 14.38 29.53
C LEU A 9 -1.51 14.11 30.38
N PHE A 10 -1.42 14.42 31.66
CA PHE A 10 -2.56 14.45 32.56
C PHE A 10 -3.03 15.88 32.66
N ALA A 11 -4.31 16.10 32.41
CA ALA A 11 -4.95 17.34 32.79
C ALA A 11 -5.89 17.05 33.97
N LYS A 12 -5.56 17.60 35.14
CA LYS A 12 -6.34 17.55 36.38
C LYS A 12 -7.01 18.90 36.60
N SER A 13 -8.29 18.94 36.94
CA SER A 13 -8.90 20.16 37.45
C SER A 13 -8.48 20.36 38.92
N ASN A 14 -7.65 21.37 39.18
CA ASN A 14 -7.14 21.77 40.51
C ASN A 14 -6.25 20.75 41.29
N SER A 15 -4.93 20.72 41.06
CA SER A 15 -3.83 20.49 42.05
C SER A 15 -2.46 20.28 41.34
N LYS A 16 -1.36 20.10 42.12
CA LYS A 16 0.07 20.25 41.74
C LYS A 16 0.92 18.96 41.92
N VAL A 17 1.64 18.58 40.86
CA VAL A 17 3.09 18.23 40.69
C VAL A 17 3.51 16.74 40.67
N PHE A 18 4.03 16.29 39.50
CA PHE A 18 5.17 15.36 39.29
C PHE A 18 5.99 15.78 38.04
N GLU A 19 7.31 15.48 38.01
CA GLU A 19 8.30 15.99 37.03
C GLU A 19 8.47 15.11 35.76
N SER A 20 8.77 15.75 34.61
CA SER A 20 9.05 15.11 33.31
C SER A 20 10.36 15.61 32.67
N SER A 21 10.82 14.92 31.62
CA SER A 21 12.04 15.28 30.89
C SER A 21 11.96 16.67 30.23
N GLU A 22 13.03 17.45 30.33
CA GLU A 22 13.13 18.85 29.91
C GLU A 22 12.76 19.10 28.42
N GLU A 23 12.96 18.12 27.55
CA GLU A 23 12.73 18.22 26.10
C GLU A 23 11.24 18.17 25.73
N THR A 24 10.47 17.27 26.36
CA THR A 24 9.00 17.20 26.22
C THR A 24 8.34 18.51 26.62
N ILE A 25 8.77 19.07 27.75
CA ILE A 25 8.24 20.34 28.26
C ILE A 25 8.49 21.45 27.24
N LYS A 26 9.67 21.46 26.60
CA LYS A 26 10.01 22.44 25.55
C LYS A 26 9.16 22.27 24.30
N THR A 27 8.81 21.05 23.91
CA THR A 27 8.00 20.77 22.69
C THR A 27 6.53 21.10 22.84
N TYR A 28 5.97 20.95 24.05
CA TYR A 28 4.53 21.15 24.34
C TYR A 28 4.24 22.28 25.34
N SER A 29 5.18 23.19 25.57
CA SER A 29 4.99 24.29 26.53
C SER A 29 3.81 25.20 26.18
N LEU A 30 3.52 25.43 24.89
CA LEU A 30 2.34 26.21 24.48
C LEU A 30 1.04 25.47 24.76
N LEU A 31 1.00 24.15 24.57
CA LEU A 31 -0.13 23.31 24.97
C LEU A 31 -0.35 23.42 26.48
N LYS A 32 0.72 23.23 27.28
CA LYS A 32 0.67 23.36 28.75
C LYS A 32 0.10 24.71 29.16
N ASN A 33 0.71 25.81 28.68
CA ASN A 33 0.29 27.17 29.03
C ASN A 33 -1.18 27.43 28.63
N ALA A 34 -1.61 26.92 27.48
CA ALA A 34 -2.99 27.08 27.00
C ALA A 34 -4.01 26.37 27.89
N LEU A 35 -3.66 25.18 28.39
CA LEU A 35 -4.50 24.41 29.30
C LEU A 35 -4.50 25.03 30.71
N GLU A 36 -3.35 25.48 31.22
CA GLU A 36 -3.26 26.20 32.50
C GLU A 36 -4.07 27.49 32.49
N THR A 37 -4.05 28.23 31.38
CA THR A 37 -4.88 29.43 31.20
C THR A 37 -6.39 29.11 31.20
N GLN A 38 -6.77 27.87 30.87
CA GLN A 38 -8.15 27.37 30.95
C GLN A 38 -8.48 26.74 32.33
N GLY A 39 -7.57 26.86 33.29
CA GLY A 39 -7.74 26.35 34.65
C GLY A 39 -7.48 24.86 34.81
N PHE A 40 -6.75 24.23 33.90
CA PHE A 40 -6.29 22.85 34.06
C PHE A 40 -4.91 22.81 34.73
N GLY A 41 -4.73 21.96 35.73
CA GLY A 41 -3.42 21.51 36.18
C GLY A 41 -2.88 20.49 35.19
N VAL A 42 -1.72 20.78 34.60
CA VAL A 42 -1.12 19.94 33.57
C VAL A 42 0.13 19.27 34.11
N GLU A 43 0.15 17.95 34.02
CA GLU A 43 1.27 17.12 34.41
C GLU A 43 1.71 16.25 33.23
N PHE A 44 3.01 16.05 33.09
CA PHE A 44 3.58 15.17 32.08
C PHE A 44 4.19 13.99 32.83
N SER A 45 3.90 12.75 32.41
CA SER A 45 4.69 11.59 32.85
C SER A 45 5.59 11.09 31.73
N SER A 46 6.79 10.69 32.14
CA SER A 46 7.83 10.13 31.28
C SER A 46 8.11 8.64 31.58
N SER A 47 7.40 8.00 32.51
CA SER A 47 7.73 6.64 32.94
C SER A 47 6.93 5.56 32.23
N GLY A 48 7.59 4.75 31.40
CA GLY A 48 7.04 3.50 30.85
C GLY A 48 7.03 2.31 31.83
N GLU A 49 7.40 2.50 33.11
CA GLU A 49 7.64 1.40 34.07
C GLU A 49 6.84 1.47 35.39
N ASN A 50 6.12 2.55 35.68
CA ASN A 50 5.28 2.64 36.90
C ASN A 50 3.79 2.52 36.53
N GLU A 51 3.02 1.75 37.30
CA GLU A 51 1.56 1.68 37.20
C GLU A 51 0.96 3.09 37.23
N LEU A 52 0.23 3.44 36.18
CA LEU A 52 -0.48 4.71 36.08
C LEU A 52 -1.68 4.69 37.03
N SER A 53 -1.59 5.41 38.15
CA SER A 53 -2.76 5.63 39.01
C SER A 53 -3.71 6.62 38.35
N LEU A 54 -4.80 6.12 37.76
CA LEU A 54 -5.85 6.93 37.13
C LEU A 54 -6.85 7.54 38.14
N ALA A 55 -6.71 7.25 39.44
CA ALA A 55 -7.66 7.65 40.48
C ALA A 55 -7.78 9.16 40.67
N ASP A 56 -6.76 9.91 40.28
CA ASP A 56 -6.60 11.34 40.52
C ASP A 56 -6.65 12.20 39.24
N ILE A 57 -7.03 11.61 38.12
CA ILE A 57 -6.93 12.23 36.78
C ILE A 57 -8.34 12.42 36.21
N ASP A 58 -8.62 13.60 35.66
CA ASP A 58 -9.89 13.86 34.97
C ASP A 58 -9.78 13.51 33.48
N ILE A 59 -8.66 13.91 32.85
CA ILE A 59 -8.40 13.71 31.43
C ILE A 59 -7.02 13.10 31.24
N LEU A 60 -7.00 11.92 30.61
CA LEU A 60 -5.81 11.22 30.15
C LEU A 60 -5.55 11.55 28.68
N VAL A 61 -4.37 12.08 28.36
CA VAL A 61 -3.95 12.29 26.98
C VAL A 61 -2.81 11.34 26.66
N ALA A 62 -2.99 10.49 25.66
CA ALA A 62 -1.99 9.53 25.21
C ALA A 62 -1.65 9.79 23.73
N GLY A 63 -0.38 10.12 23.44
CA GLY A 63 0.10 10.36 22.07
C GLY A 63 1.19 9.39 21.64
N ILE A 64 1.05 8.84 20.42
CA ILE A 64 2.01 7.96 19.72
C ILE A 64 2.37 6.70 20.55
N PRO A 65 1.47 5.69 20.59
CA PRO A 65 1.58 4.53 21.49
C PRO A 65 2.71 3.54 21.22
N GLU A 66 3.53 3.69 20.17
CA GLU A 66 4.71 2.81 19.93
C GLU A 66 5.63 2.72 21.15
N TYR A 67 5.65 3.78 21.97
CA TYR A 67 6.43 3.89 23.20
C TYR A 67 5.65 3.52 24.48
N LEU A 68 4.38 3.12 24.35
CA LEU A 68 3.48 2.80 25.47
C LEU A 68 3.36 1.27 25.73
N LYS A 69 4.39 0.48 25.41
CA LYS A 69 4.37 -0.96 25.71
C LYS A 69 4.12 -1.18 27.21
N GLY A 70 2.92 -1.67 27.55
CA GLY A 70 2.50 -1.96 28.92
C GLY A 70 1.83 -0.81 29.68
N THR A 71 1.66 0.38 29.11
CA THR A 71 1.17 1.57 29.85
C THR A 71 -0.34 1.83 29.72
N LEU A 72 -1.01 1.31 28.70
CA LEU A 72 -2.48 1.40 28.59
C LEU A 72 -3.08 0.00 28.65
N ASP A 73 -3.44 -0.44 29.85
CA ASP A 73 -4.27 -1.63 30.04
C ASP A 73 -5.72 -1.32 29.61
N PRO A 74 -6.28 -2.02 28.60
CA PRO A 74 -7.64 -1.80 28.15
C PRO A 74 -8.68 -1.86 29.28
N ALA A 75 -8.50 -2.78 30.25
CA ALA A 75 -9.45 -2.92 31.36
C ALA A 75 -9.42 -1.71 32.30
N GLN A 76 -8.22 -1.16 32.56
CA GLN A 76 -8.08 0.08 33.34
C GLN A 76 -8.67 1.28 32.61
N VAL A 77 -8.45 1.39 31.29
CA VAL A 77 -9.02 2.48 30.48
C VAL A 77 -10.54 2.38 30.43
N GLU A 78 -11.10 1.18 30.25
CA GLU A 78 -12.54 0.96 30.31
C GLU A 78 -13.11 1.36 31.68
N SER A 79 -12.47 0.91 32.77
CA SER A 79 -12.87 1.28 34.14
C SER A 79 -12.79 2.80 34.37
N PHE A 80 -11.75 3.45 33.84
CA PHE A 80 -11.57 4.89 33.94
C PHE A 80 -12.68 5.66 33.21
N LEU A 81 -12.97 5.27 31.96
CA LEU A 81 -14.03 5.87 31.17
C LEU A 81 -15.41 5.63 31.79
N THR A 82 -15.72 4.40 32.19
CA THR A 82 -17.00 4.08 32.84
C THR A 82 -17.16 4.83 34.17
N GLY A 83 -16.06 5.08 34.89
CA GLY A 83 -15.99 5.91 36.10
C GLY A 83 -16.21 7.41 35.87
N GLY A 84 -16.14 7.90 34.63
CA GLY A 84 -16.32 9.30 34.26
C GLY A 84 -15.03 10.03 33.87
N GLY A 85 -13.89 9.34 33.85
CA GLY A 85 -12.67 9.83 33.25
C GLY A 85 -12.82 10.06 31.75
N SER A 86 -11.93 10.88 31.18
CA SER A 86 -11.96 11.25 29.78
C SER A 86 -10.62 10.98 29.11
N VAL A 87 -10.62 10.58 27.83
CA VAL A 87 -9.39 10.22 27.10
C VAL A 87 -9.27 11.05 25.81
N LEU A 88 -8.07 11.58 25.55
CA LEU A 88 -7.66 12.05 24.24
C LEU A 88 -6.56 11.13 23.72
N LEU A 89 -6.86 10.33 22.70
CA LEU A 89 -5.90 9.40 22.10
C LEU A 89 -5.44 9.93 20.74
N LEU A 90 -4.14 10.11 20.59
CA LEU A 90 -3.49 10.65 19.39
C LEU A 90 -2.55 9.60 18.81
N THR A 91 -2.55 9.48 17.49
CA THR A 91 -1.62 8.60 16.77
C THR A 91 -1.17 9.25 15.46
N ASN A 92 -0.39 8.52 14.66
CA ASN A 92 0.06 8.92 13.33
C ASN A 92 0.15 7.68 12.40
N ALA A 93 0.44 7.90 11.12
CA ALA A 93 0.61 6.82 10.14
C ALA A 93 1.67 5.81 10.59
N PHE A 94 2.82 6.31 11.08
CA PHE A 94 3.97 5.48 11.44
C PHE A 94 3.63 4.45 12.52
N THR A 95 2.93 4.88 13.58
CA THR A 95 2.46 3.98 14.66
C THR A 95 1.60 2.85 14.11
N MET A 96 0.82 3.13 13.08
CA MET A 96 -0.11 2.17 12.49
C MET A 96 0.54 1.22 11.48
N MET A 97 1.82 1.41 11.11
CA MET A 97 2.58 0.42 10.35
C MET A 97 2.81 -0.87 11.17
N ASN A 98 2.98 -0.72 12.50
CA ASN A 98 3.13 -1.82 13.46
C ASN A 98 2.35 -1.51 14.74
N PRO A 99 1.00 -1.54 14.70
CA PRO A 99 0.19 -1.07 15.79
C PRO A 99 0.39 -1.94 17.04
N PRO A 100 0.61 -1.35 18.23
CA PRO A 100 0.65 -2.12 19.47
C PRO A 100 -0.69 -2.85 19.70
N PRO A 101 -0.71 -4.13 20.11
CA PRO A 101 -1.97 -4.88 20.28
C PRO A 101 -3.00 -4.19 21.19
N SER A 102 -2.54 -3.47 22.21
CA SER A 102 -3.40 -2.74 23.14
C SER A 102 -4.11 -1.53 22.52
N ILE A 103 -3.60 -0.92 21.45
CA ILE A 103 -4.23 0.26 20.85
C ILE A 103 -5.59 -0.08 20.23
N HIS A 104 -5.69 -1.24 19.58
CA HIS A 104 -6.94 -1.70 18.99
C HIS A 104 -7.95 -2.05 20.07
N GLN A 105 -7.51 -2.73 21.13
CA GLN A 105 -8.37 -3.05 22.28
C GLN A 105 -8.91 -1.78 22.95
N VAL A 106 -8.07 -0.76 23.16
CA VAL A 106 -8.49 0.51 23.78
C VAL A 106 -9.45 1.31 22.87
N THR A 107 -9.17 1.37 21.57
CA THR A 107 -10.03 2.10 20.62
C THR A 107 -11.39 1.43 20.45
N GLU A 108 -11.44 0.10 20.49
CA GLU A 108 -12.68 -0.68 20.33
C GLU A 108 -13.65 -0.52 21.49
N ILE A 109 -13.18 -0.22 22.70
CA ILE A 109 -14.04 0.16 23.85
C ILE A 109 -14.99 1.31 23.47
N ALA A 110 -14.52 2.23 22.62
CA ALA A 110 -15.28 3.38 22.16
C ALA A 110 -15.93 3.18 20.77
N GLY A 111 -15.83 1.97 20.20
CA GLY A 111 -16.45 1.68 18.91
C GLY A 111 -15.66 2.15 17.70
N VAL A 112 -14.35 2.34 17.81
CA VAL A 112 -13.50 2.78 16.68
C VAL A 112 -12.23 1.95 16.57
N ARG A 113 -11.56 1.99 15.42
CA ARG A 113 -10.25 1.37 15.23
C ARG A 113 -9.36 2.25 14.35
N PHE A 114 -8.15 2.54 14.81
CA PHE A 114 -7.16 3.21 13.97
C PHE A 114 -6.67 2.29 12.84
N LYS A 115 -6.32 2.92 11.71
CA LYS A 115 -5.75 2.28 10.53
C LYS A 115 -4.58 3.10 10.02
N GLU A 116 -3.63 2.42 9.39
CA GLU A 116 -2.58 3.08 8.62
C GLU A 116 -3.22 3.84 7.47
N TYR A 117 -2.98 5.16 7.42
CA TYR A 117 -3.34 5.93 6.24
C TYR A 117 -2.21 5.79 5.24
N LEU A 118 -2.49 5.06 4.17
CA LEU A 118 -1.50 4.70 3.16
C LEU A 118 -1.38 5.74 2.04
N ASN A 119 -2.15 6.83 2.05
CA ASN A 119 -2.08 7.89 1.05
C ASN A 119 -1.39 9.15 1.62
N ALA A 120 -0.93 10.09 0.78
CA ALA A 120 -0.52 11.39 1.33
C ALA A 120 -1.76 12.20 1.76
N PRO A 121 -1.81 12.73 3.00
CA PRO A 121 -2.94 13.55 3.42
C PRO A 121 -2.94 14.90 2.71
N ALA A 122 -4.13 15.47 2.49
CA ALA A 122 -4.25 16.86 2.07
C ALA A 122 -3.57 17.77 3.10
N SER A 123 -2.94 18.86 2.66
CA SER A 123 -2.26 19.80 3.56
C SER A 123 -3.23 20.56 4.47
N THR A 124 -4.50 20.61 4.09
CA THR A 124 -5.58 21.25 4.84
C THR A 124 -6.80 20.36 4.90
N VAL A 125 -7.57 20.49 5.98
CA VAL A 125 -8.90 19.89 6.13
C VAL A 125 -9.91 20.99 6.43
N THR A 126 -10.99 21.02 5.65
CA THR A 126 -12.13 21.93 5.83
C THR A 126 -13.44 21.18 6.12
N ARG A 127 -13.48 19.86 5.90
CA ARG A 127 -14.64 19.02 6.12
C ARG A 127 -14.80 18.66 7.60
N LEU A 128 -15.39 19.60 8.34
CA LEU A 128 -15.64 19.54 9.78
C LEU A 128 -17.14 19.43 10.05
N PHE A 129 -17.53 18.50 10.92
CA PHE A 129 -18.95 18.26 11.22
C PHE A 129 -19.41 19.02 12.47
N PRO A 130 -20.67 19.51 12.53
CA PRO A 130 -21.17 20.25 13.68
C PRO A 130 -21.12 19.45 14.99
N HIS A 131 -20.28 19.90 15.91
CA HIS A 131 -20.14 19.37 17.25
C HIS A 131 -19.55 20.47 18.15
N TRP A 132 -19.69 20.37 19.47
CA TRP A 132 -19.05 21.33 20.38
C TRP A 132 -17.54 21.46 20.09
N ILE A 133 -16.87 20.32 19.84
CA ILE A 133 -15.43 20.23 19.54
C ILE A 133 -15.04 21.08 18.31
N THR A 134 -15.87 21.11 17.27
CA THR A 134 -15.56 21.77 15.99
C THR A 134 -16.12 23.19 15.91
N ALA A 135 -16.80 23.68 16.95
CA ALA A 135 -17.36 25.03 16.97
C ALA A 135 -16.27 26.09 16.76
N ASN A 136 -16.50 27.03 15.84
CA ASN A 136 -15.55 28.09 15.46
C ASN A 136 -14.23 27.58 14.84
N VAL A 137 -14.17 26.32 14.38
CA VAL A 137 -13.04 25.76 13.63
C VAL A 137 -13.41 25.75 12.15
N LYS A 138 -12.67 26.48 11.31
CA LYS A 138 -12.93 26.59 9.86
C LYS A 138 -12.00 25.70 9.05
N LYS A 139 -10.76 25.57 9.49
CA LYS A 139 -9.75 24.75 8.84
C LYS A 139 -8.71 24.20 9.81
N LEU A 140 -8.19 23.04 9.47
CA LEU A 140 -7.04 22.40 10.11
C LEU A 140 -5.91 22.27 9.08
N GLU A 141 -4.66 22.35 9.52
CA GLU A 141 -3.48 22.10 8.68
C GLU A 141 -2.85 20.79 9.12
N LEU A 142 -2.63 19.87 8.18
CA LEU A 142 -2.01 18.57 8.45
C LEU A 142 -0.53 18.61 8.12
N GLU A 143 0.29 17.96 8.96
CA GLU A 143 1.70 17.77 8.62
C GLU A 143 1.87 16.66 7.57
N PRO A 144 2.95 16.71 6.77
CA PRO A 144 3.30 15.65 5.83
C PRO A 144 3.65 14.31 6.51
N ASP A 145 3.94 14.32 7.81
CA ASP A 145 4.44 13.18 8.60
C ASP A 145 3.39 12.06 8.82
N GLY A 146 2.32 12.04 8.02
CA GLY A 146 1.34 10.98 7.93
C GLY A 146 0.29 11.00 9.04
N ILE A 147 -0.97 10.98 8.63
CA ILE A 147 -2.10 10.77 9.55
C ILE A 147 -2.39 9.28 9.72
N ALA A 148 -3.11 8.88 10.76
CA ALA A 148 -3.86 7.64 10.76
C ALA A 148 -5.32 7.95 10.45
N THR A 149 -6.06 6.99 9.90
CA THR A 149 -7.51 7.11 9.76
C THR A 149 -8.22 6.20 10.76
N LEU A 150 -9.52 6.42 10.93
CA LEU A 150 -10.37 5.69 11.85
C LEU A 150 -11.48 4.98 11.07
N SER A 151 -11.69 3.71 11.37
CA SER A 151 -12.92 3.01 11.02
C SER A 151 -13.84 2.92 12.22
N LEU A 152 -15.12 3.22 12.01
CA LEU A 152 -16.15 2.95 13.00
C LEU A 152 -16.42 1.44 13.08
N VAL A 153 -16.47 0.93 14.29
CA VAL A 153 -16.83 -0.46 14.62
C VAL A 153 -18.26 -0.50 15.18
N SER A 154 -18.76 0.60 15.73
CA SER A 154 -20.15 0.78 16.17
C SER A 154 -20.64 2.23 15.97
N ASP A 155 -21.97 2.41 16.04
CA ASP A 155 -22.65 3.71 15.86
C ASP A 155 -22.53 4.65 17.07
N SER A 156 -21.82 4.23 18.12
CA SER A 156 -21.61 5.02 19.35
C SER A 156 -20.59 6.16 19.19
N ALA A 157 -19.90 6.21 18.06
CA ALA A 157 -18.85 7.16 17.78
C ALA A 157 -19.29 8.18 16.71
N THR A 158 -18.97 9.44 16.95
CA THR A 158 -19.34 10.58 16.10
C THR A 158 -18.12 11.08 15.34
N ILE A 159 -18.19 11.06 14.00
CA ILE A 159 -17.16 11.63 13.13
C ILE A 159 -17.19 13.15 13.26
N LEU A 160 -16.01 13.76 13.47
CA LEU A 160 -15.84 15.19 13.61
C LEU A 160 -15.09 15.81 12.44
N ALA A 161 -14.20 15.07 11.81
CA ALA A 161 -13.48 15.50 10.62
C ALA A 161 -13.06 14.32 9.73
N GLU A 162 -13.08 14.55 8.42
CA GLU A 162 -12.64 13.62 7.38
C GLU A 162 -11.56 14.25 6.51
N THR A 163 -10.70 13.43 5.93
CA THR A 163 -9.76 13.88 4.88
C THR A 163 -10.52 14.28 3.61
N ASP A 164 -9.88 15.12 2.81
CA ASP A 164 -10.28 15.29 1.40
C ASP A 164 -10.09 13.94 0.65
N PRO A 165 -10.79 13.71 -0.47
CA PRO A 165 -10.88 12.39 -1.10
C PRO A 165 -9.55 11.61 -1.18
N PRO A 166 -9.52 10.35 -0.69
CA PRO A 166 -10.65 9.57 -0.16
C PRO A 166 -11.13 10.08 1.21
N SER A 167 -12.43 10.30 1.38
CA SER A 167 -13.02 10.85 2.60
C SER A 167 -12.96 9.84 3.75
N GLU A 168 -11.85 9.84 4.47
CA GLU A 168 -11.60 8.94 5.59
C GLU A 168 -11.64 9.71 6.91
N PRO A 169 -12.36 9.23 7.93
CA PRO A 169 -12.39 9.86 9.25
C PRO A 169 -10.99 9.90 9.88
N PHE A 170 -10.60 11.04 10.42
CA PHE A 170 -9.35 11.14 11.21
C PHE A 170 -9.52 11.86 12.55
N ILE A 171 -10.68 12.49 12.79
CA ILE A 171 -11.11 12.98 14.12
C ILE A 171 -12.47 12.37 14.44
N VAL A 172 -12.55 11.64 15.54
CA VAL A 172 -13.77 10.98 16.01
C VAL A 172 -13.89 11.18 17.52
N CYS A 173 -15.11 11.33 18.04
CA CYS A 173 -15.37 11.30 19.48
C CYS A 173 -16.41 10.23 19.83
N ALA A 174 -16.45 9.83 21.11
CA ALA A 174 -17.43 8.89 21.62
C ALA A 174 -17.68 9.14 23.12
N SER A 175 -18.81 8.64 23.62
CA SER A 175 -19.07 8.54 25.06
C SER A 175 -19.07 7.07 25.48
N VAL A 176 -18.35 6.74 26.54
CA VAL A 176 -18.22 5.36 27.08
C VAL A 176 -18.62 5.38 28.55
N GLY A 177 -19.77 4.81 28.88
CA GLY A 177 -20.35 4.93 30.22
C GLY A 177 -20.58 6.40 30.57
N LYS A 178 -19.90 6.89 31.63
CA LYS A 178 -19.93 8.31 31.98
C LYS A 178 -18.84 9.12 31.28
N GLY A 179 -17.81 8.47 30.76
CA GLY A 179 -16.59 9.05 30.20
C GLY A 179 -16.75 9.56 28.76
N ARG A 180 -15.77 10.33 28.33
CA ARG A 180 -15.70 10.94 26.99
C ARG A 180 -14.36 10.65 26.34
N VAL A 181 -14.36 10.29 25.06
CA VAL A 181 -13.14 10.00 24.31
C VAL A 181 -13.08 10.80 23.03
N VAL A 182 -11.91 11.31 22.70
CA VAL A 182 -11.59 11.88 21.39
C VAL A 182 -10.38 11.14 20.82
N PHE A 183 -10.49 10.73 19.56
CA PHE A 183 -9.44 10.09 18.79
C PHE A 183 -9.02 11.02 17.65
N ILE A 184 -7.71 11.22 17.49
CA ILE A 184 -7.16 12.02 16.40
C ILE A 184 -6.00 11.26 15.76
N GLY A 185 -6.11 11.01 14.46
CA GLY A 185 -5.08 10.40 13.65
C GLY A 185 -3.87 11.29 13.35
N ASN A 186 -3.68 12.37 14.09
CA ASN A 186 -2.54 13.26 13.96
C ASN A 186 -2.10 13.63 15.37
N ALA A 187 -0.87 13.29 15.74
CA ALA A 187 -0.29 13.66 17.03
C ALA A 187 0.55 14.94 16.97
N ALA A 188 0.96 15.36 15.78
CA ALA A 188 1.90 16.46 15.59
C ALA A 188 1.25 17.85 15.75
N TRP A 189 -0.06 17.98 15.52
CA TRP A 189 -0.77 19.28 15.58
C TRP A 189 -0.70 19.97 16.95
N LEU A 190 -0.40 19.23 18.03
CA LEU A 190 -0.22 19.76 19.38
C LEU A 190 1.16 20.36 19.67
N ARG A 191 2.14 20.15 18.78
CA ARG A 191 3.49 20.70 18.96
C ARG A 191 3.47 22.23 18.92
N ASN A 192 4.42 22.85 19.60
CA ASN A 192 4.52 24.31 19.69
C ASN A 192 4.54 25.04 18.33
N ASP A 193 5.16 24.46 17.31
CA ASP A 193 5.26 25.00 15.95
C ASP A 193 3.98 24.78 15.10
N GLN A 194 3.06 23.94 15.58
CA GLN A 194 1.84 23.54 14.87
C GLN A 194 0.56 24.06 15.54
N ILE A 195 0.53 24.15 16.86
CA ILE A 195 -0.66 24.50 17.64
C ILE A 195 -1.21 25.91 17.35
N LYS A 196 -0.37 26.78 16.77
CA LYS A 196 -0.71 28.15 16.36
C LYS A 196 -1.17 28.26 14.91
N ARG A 197 -1.10 27.17 14.12
CA ARG A 197 -1.52 27.17 12.72
C ARG A 197 -3.03 26.99 12.61
N ALA A 198 -3.60 27.59 11.58
CA ALA A 198 -5.03 27.51 11.28
C ALA A 198 -5.89 27.71 12.56
N ASP A 199 -6.87 26.83 12.79
CA ASP A 199 -7.76 26.89 13.96
C ASP A 199 -7.42 25.82 15.02
N HIS A 200 -6.19 25.29 15.02
CA HIS A 200 -5.75 24.26 15.98
C HIS A 200 -5.96 24.67 17.44
N PHE A 201 -5.64 25.92 17.77
CA PHE A 201 -5.80 26.42 19.13
C PHE A 201 -7.27 26.43 19.59
N THR A 202 -8.19 26.75 18.67
CA THR A 202 -9.63 26.72 18.94
C THR A 202 -10.11 25.28 19.13
N LEU A 203 -9.70 24.37 18.23
CA LEU A 203 -10.01 22.94 18.34
C LEU A 203 -9.54 22.37 19.68
N LEU A 204 -8.30 22.67 20.10
CA LEU A 204 -7.75 22.27 21.38
C LEU A 204 -8.63 22.69 22.55
N LYS A 205 -8.98 23.99 22.63
CA LYS A 205 -9.83 24.52 23.70
C LYS A 205 -11.16 23.79 23.77
N ASN A 206 -11.77 23.55 22.62
CA ASN A 206 -13.06 22.89 22.54
C ASN A 206 -12.97 21.42 22.98
N ILE A 207 -11.93 20.69 22.54
CA ILE A 207 -11.67 19.30 22.96
C ILE A 207 -11.57 19.21 24.47
N PHE A 208 -10.69 20.00 25.09
CA PHE A 208 -10.48 19.89 26.55
C PHE A 208 -11.69 20.38 27.34
N SER A 209 -12.38 21.42 26.88
CA SER A 209 -13.64 21.85 27.49
C SER A 209 -14.70 20.76 27.43
N TRP A 210 -14.79 20.05 26.31
CA TRP A 210 -15.71 18.92 26.14
C TRP A 210 -15.33 17.72 26.98
N LEU A 211 -14.07 17.29 26.97
CA LEU A 211 -13.57 16.19 27.80
C LEU A 211 -13.77 16.48 29.31
N ALA A 212 -13.66 17.76 29.71
CA ALA A 212 -13.89 18.21 31.08
C ALA A 212 -15.37 18.45 31.43
N ARG A 213 -16.30 18.28 30.48
CA ARG A 213 -17.73 18.60 30.65
C ARG A 213 -18.00 20.05 31.05
N LYS A 214 -17.14 20.98 30.62
CA LYS A 214 -17.31 22.43 30.80
C LYS A 214 -18.21 23.04 29.72
N ASN A 215 -18.61 22.26 28.72
CA ASN A 215 -19.57 22.70 27.73
C ASN A 215 -20.98 22.74 28.33
N SER A 216 -21.65 23.87 28.18
CA SER A 216 -22.99 24.07 28.71
C SER A 216 -24.07 23.47 27.78
N LEU A 217 -23.76 23.36 26.49
CA LEU A 217 -24.62 22.76 25.47
C LEU A 217 -23.88 21.63 24.76
N GLU A 218 -24.62 20.59 24.39
CA GLU A 218 -24.15 19.45 23.60
C GLU A 218 -24.99 19.34 22.33
N ILE A 219 -24.35 19.30 21.16
CA ILE A 219 -25.04 19.00 19.90
C ILE A 219 -25.10 17.48 19.80
N GLU A 220 -26.26 16.90 20.10
CA GLU A 220 -26.44 15.44 20.04
C GLU A 220 -26.62 14.96 18.61
N LYS A 221 -27.32 15.75 17.82
CA LYS A 221 -27.68 15.42 16.45
C LYS A 221 -27.79 16.69 15.62
N PHE A 222 -27.23 16.64 14.42
CA PHE A 222 -27.38 17.68 13.41
C PHE A 222 -27.80 17.02 12.09
N TYR A 223 -28.92 17.43 11.52
CA TYR A 223 -29.47 16.87 10.29
C TYR A 223 -29.77 17.99 9.29
N ILE A 224 -29.20 17.84 8.09
CA ILE A 224 -29.51 18.64 6.91
C ILE A 224 -29.87 17.68 5.78
N PRO A 225 -30.92 17.96 5.01
CA PRO A 225 -31.20 17.20 3.80
C PRO A 225 -30.12 17.49 2.74
N ASN A 226 -29.49 16.44 2.21
CA ASN A 226 -28.43 16.59 1.20
C ASN A 226 -28.98 17.06 -0.17
N GLN A 227 -30.28 16.83 -0.42
CA GLN A 227 -30.99 17.27 -1.61
C GLN A 227 -32.39 17.68 -1.20
N VAL A 228 -32.89 18.79 -1.74
CA VAL A 228 -34.30 19.15 -1.61
C VAL A 228 -34.82 19.46 -3.01
N ASN A 229 -35.92 18.83 -3.38
CA ASN A 229 -36.60 19.10 -4.62
C ASN A 229 -37.02 20.56 -4.65
N ILE A 230 -36.92 21.19 -5.81
CA ILE A 230 -37.38 22.57 -5.94
C ILE A 230 -38.83 22.69 -5.50
N GLU A 231 -39.16 23.81 -4.86
CA GLU A 231 -40.51 24.15 -4.40
C GLU A 231 -41.05 23.24 -3.28
N GLN A 232 -40.29 22.23 -2.84
CA GLN A 232 -40.63 21.40 -1.69
C GLN A 232 -39.92 21.87 -0.43
N ALA A 233 -40.64 21.78 0.68
CA ALA A 233 -40.18 22.24 1.98
C ALA A 233 -39.68 21.07 2.82
N ASP A 234 -38.44 21.12 3.31
CA ASP A 234 -37.85 20.09 4.17
C ASP A 234 -37.22 20.67 5.43
N ASN A 235 -36.93 19.83 6.43
CA ASN A 235 -36.52 20.25 7.75
C ASN A 235 -35.01 20.11 7.98
N VAL A 236 -34.39 21.19 8.43
CA VAL A 236 -33.10 21.14 9.13
C VAL A 236 -33.38 20.99 10.62
N ILE A 237 -32.76 20.00 11.26
CA ILE A 237 -33.01 19.67 12.66
C ILE A 237 -31.69 19.64 13.43
N VAL A 238 -31.68 20.29 14.59
CA VAL A 238 -30.60 20.17 15.57
C VAL A 238 -31.18 19.76 16.93
N SER A 239 -30.56 18.78 17.56
CA SER A 239 -30.86 18.37 18.93
C SER A 239 -29.76 18.88 19.85
N ILE A 240 -30.14 19.74 20.79
CA ILE A 240 -29.22 20.39 21.71
C ILE A 240 -29.60 19.96 23.12
N ARG A 241 -28.68 19.28 23.81
CA ARG A 241 -28.85 18.93 25.22
C ARG A 241 -28.22 19.99 26.12
N ASN A 242 -28.92 20.38 27.17
CA ASN A 242 -28.31 21.15 28.26
C ASN A 242 -27.43 20.24 29.12
N GLN A 243 -26.15 20.58 29.27
CA GLN A 243 -25.17 19.89 30.12
C GLN A 243 -24.82 20.65 31.39
N ASP A 244 -25.37 21.85 31.61
CA ASP A 244 -25.20 22.63 32.83
C ASP A 244 -26.18 22.16 33.93
N PRO A 245 -25.69 21.55 35.02
CA PRO A 245 -26.54 21.04 36.09
C PRO A 245 -27.13 22.14 36.98
N GLU A 246 -26.54 23.34 36.98
CA GLU A 246 -26.92 24.44 37.86
C GLU A 246 -27.91 25.38 37.19
N ASN A 247 -27.81 25.53 35.87
CA ASN A 247 -28.57 26.53 35.14
C ASN A 247 -29.55 25.94 34.14
N ARG A 248 -30.74 26.53 34.13
CA ARG A 248 -31.60 26.44 32.95
C ARG A 248 -31.02 27.36 31.89
N ILE A 249 -30.56 26.78 30.79
CA ILE A 249 -29.94 27.58 29.72
C ILE A 249 -31.01 28.06 28.76
N SER A 250 -31.01 29.36 28.48
CA SER A 250 -31.64 29.88 27.27
C SER A 250 -30.59 30.04 26.17
N PHE A 251 -30.97 29.79 24.93
CA PHE A 251 -30.12 29.98 23.77
C PHE A 251 -30.95 30.31 22.54
N LYS A 252 -30.31 30.97 21.58
CA LYS A 252 -30.84 31.27 20.25
C LYS A 252 -30.07 30.49 19.21
N CYS A 253 -30.77 29.89 18.27
CA CYS A 253 -30.20 29.23 17.12
C CYS A 253 -30.56 29.99 15.85
N MET A 254 -29.63 30.10 14.91
CA MET A 254 -29.88 30.71 13.61
C MET A 254 -29.34 29.85 12.48
N LEU A 255 -30.16 29.70 11.44
CA LEU A 255 -29.83 29.01 10.19
C LEU A 255 -29.96 30.00 9.02
N ASP A 256 -28.97 30.02 8.14
CA ASP A 256 -28.91 30.94 6.99
C ASP A 256 -28.51 30.21 5.70
N SER A 257 -28.87 30.76 4.52
CA SER A 257 -28.58 30.21 3.18
C SER A 257 -28.03 31.28 2.24
N ASP A 258 -26.95 30.98 1.52
CA ASP A 258 -26.33 31.91 0.56
C ASP A 258 -26.96 31.90 -0.84
N ALA A 259 -27.79 30.91 -1.16
CA ALA A 259 -28.34 30.65 -2.50
C ALA A 259 -29.86 30.96 -2.63
N GLY A 260 -30.44 31.61 -1.61
CA GLY A 260 -31.82 32.11 -1.65
C GLY A 260 -32.88 31.05 -1.34
N ALA A 261 -32.51 29.96 -0.65
CA ALA A 261 -33.48 29.04 -0.08
C ALA A 261 -34.37 29.77 0.94
N ILE A 262 -35.68 29.50 0.92
CA ILE A 262 -36.63 30.11 1.84
C ILE A 262 -36.56 29.35 3.16
N ILE A 263 -36.17 30.01 4.26
CA ILE A 263 -36.11 29.42 5.61
C ILE A 263 -37.23 29.98 6.47
N ASP A 264 -38.15 29.13 6.90
CA ASP A 264 -39.20 29.49 7.83
C ASP A 264 -38.62 29.85 9.20
N HIS A 265 -38.78 31.12 9.59
CA HIS A 265 -38.21 31.74 10.79
C HIS A 265 -36.77 31.29 11.07
N SER A 266 -35.80 31.90 10.38
CA SER A 266 -34.37 31.60 10.47
C SER A 266 -33.79 31.63 11.88
N VAL A 267 -34.40 32.39 12.79
CA VAL A 267 -34.04 32.47 14.21
C VAL A 267 -35.05 31.70 15.05
N ARG A 268 -34.55 30.83 15.94
CA ARG A 268 -35.34 30.08 16.91
C ARG A 268 -34.75 30.26 18.30
N GLU A 269 -35.59 30.51 19.30
CA GLU A 269 -35.16 30.70 20.67
C GLU A 269 -35.68 29.57 21.55
N LYS A 270 -34.84 29.11 22.48
CA LYS A 270 -35.23 28.18 23.54
C LYS A 270 -34.95 28.85 24.87
N HIS A 271 -35.97 29.01 25.69
CA HIS A 271 -35.82 29.55 27.03
C HIS A 271 -35.80 28.45 28.08
N GLY A 272 -34.82 28.55 28.98
CA GLY A 272 -34.74 27.76 30.19
C GLY A 272 -34.78 26.23 30.02
N LEU A 273 -33.99 25.68 29.10
CA LEU A 273 -33.83 24.23 28.92
C LEU A 273 -33.29 23.60 30.22
N PRO A 274 -34.00 22.66 30.88
CA PRO A 274 -33.50 22.04 32.11
C PRO A 274 -32.28 21.15 31.88
N TYR A 275 -31.51 20.89 32.93
CA TYR A 275 -30.35 19.99 32.87
C TYR A 275 -30.71 18.63 32.27
N ASN A 276 -29.84 18.13 31.40
CA ASN A 276 -29.94 16.85 30.72
C ASN A 276 -31.22 16.67 29.86
N GLN A 277 -31.97 17.75 29.63
CA GLN A 277 -33.07 17.79 28.67
C GLN A 277 -32.53 18.18 27.30
N VAL A 278 -33.18 17.63 26.28
CA VAL A 278 -32.85 17.87 24.87
C VAL A 278 -33.90 18.81 24.29
N ALA A 279 -33.46 19.89 23.66
CA ALA A 279 -34.28 20.72 22.81
C ALA A 279 -34.05 20.30 21.36
N GLU A 280 -35.13 19.93 20.68
CA GLU A 280 -35.13 19.82 19.22
C GLU A 280 -35.49 21.20 18.64
N ILE A 281 -34.62 21.74 17.78
CA ILE A 281 -34.87 22.95 17.02
C ILE A 281 -35.00 22.55 15.54
N ARG A 282 -36.03 23.08 14.88
CA ARG A 282 -36.40 22.74 13.52
C ARG A 282 -36.60 24.01 12.68
N TRP A 283 -36.04 24.00 11.48
CA TRP A 283 -36.33 24.98 10.42
C TRP A 283 -36.89 24.28 9.22
N GLN A 284 -37.90 24.86 8.58
CA GLN A 284 -38.39 24.41 7.29
C GLN A 284 -37.70 25.22 6.19
N LEU A 285 -37.15 24.56 5.17
CA LEU A 285 -36.34 25.13 4.11
C LEU A 285 -36.88 24.71 2.75
N VAL A 286 -37.01 25.65 1.79
CA VAL A 286 -37.47 25.40 0.42
C VAL A 286 -36.45 25.90 -0.61
N PRO A 287 -35.75 25.04 -1.37
CA PRO A 287 -34.91 25.47 -2.48
C PRO A 287 -35.77 25.89 -3.67
N GLN A 288 -35.26 26.85 -4.43
CA GLN A 288 -36.01 27.50 -5.51
C GLN A 288 -35.41 27.27 -6.91
N LYS A 289 -34.31 26.52 -7.05
CA LYS A 289 -33.55 26.33 -8.32
C LYS A 289 -32.83 24.97 -8.38
N LEU A 290 -32.53 24.44 -9.58
CA LEU A 290 -31.65 23.26 -9.70
C LEU A 290 -30.19 23.69 -9.44
N GLY A 291 -29.40 22.97 -8.64
CA GLY A 291 -27.99 23.22 -8.26
C GLY A 291 -27.71 23.32 -6.74
N GLU A 292 -26.44 23.39 -6.33
CA GLU A 292 -25.96 23.48 -4.93
C GLU A 292 -26.47 24.71 -4.13
N GLN A 293 -26.55 24.57 -2.80
CA GLN A 293 -26.99 25.55 -1.81
C GLN A 293 -26.08 25.42 -0.56
N ARG A 294 -25.46 26.49 -0.05
CA ARG A 294 -24.66 26.43 1.19
C ARG A 294 -25.46 26.98 2.36
N LEU A 295 -25.33 26.32 3.51
CA LEU A 295 -26.00 26.69 4.76
C LEU A 295 -24.98 27.06 5.83
N ARG A 296 -25.36 27.96 6.75
CA ARG A 296 -24.56 28.34 7.93
C ARG A 296 -25.40 28.19 9.20
N PHE A 297 -24.77 27.74 10.28
CA PHE A 297 -25.46 27.54 11.56
C PHE A 297 -24.71 28.18 12.72
N LEU A 298 -25.47 28.80 13.62
CA LEU A 298 -24.93 29.33 14.87
C LEU A 298 -25.84 29.08 16.08
N ILE A 299 -25.22 28.99 17.25
CA ILE A 299 -25.88 28.91 18.57
C ILE A 299 -25.35 30.04 19.45
N GLU A 300 -26.24 30.90 19.92
CA GLU A 300 -25.99 32.00 20.85
C GLU A 300 -26.61 31.65 22.22
N PRO A 301 -25.86 31.02 23.14
CA PRO A 301 -26.31 30.86 24.51
C PRO A 301 -26.42 32.22 25.20
N GLU A 302 -27.45 32.41 26.04
CA GLU A 302 -27.69 33.66 26.78
C GLU A 302 -26.48 34.06 27.65
N ASN A 303 -25.80 33.06 28.22
CA ASN A 303 -24.60 33.22 29.03
C ASN A 303 -23.46 32.33 28.49
N GLY A 304 -22.83 32.70 27.38
CA GLY A 304 -21.71 31.96 26.83
C GLY A 304 -21.15 32.50 25.51
N ALA A 305 -20.20 31.78 24.94
CA ALA A 305 -19.65 32.08 23.61
C ALA A 305 -20.57 31.54 22.52
N THR A 306 -20.71 32.31 21.43
CA THR A 306 -21.39 31.86 20.21
C THR A 306 -20.65 30.67 19.60
N LEU A 307 -21.38 29.61 19.27
CA LEU A 307 -20.87 28.47 18.52
C LEU A 307 -21.21 28.69 17.06
N TYR A 308 -20.20 28.73 16.19
CA TYR A 308 -20.37 29.02 14.78
C TYR A 308 -19.86 27.87 13.90
N PHE A 309 -20.62 27.53 12.87
CA PHE A 309 -20.34 26.44 11.94
C PHE A 309 -20.45 26.96 10.50
N ASP A 310 -19.29 27.19 9.87
CA ASP A 310 -19.15 27.73 8.51
C ASP A 310 -19.44 26.69 7.42
N TYR A 311 -19.12 25.44 7.71
CA TYR A 311 -19.29 24.32 6.80
C TYR A 311 -20.34 23.39 7.38
N LEU A 312 -21.49 23.42 6.74
CA LEU A 312 -22.55 22.46 6.91
C LEU A 312 -22.53 21.48 5.73
N PRO A 313 -23.04 20.24 5.90
CA PRO A 313 -23.26 19.33 4.77
C PRO A 313 -23.95 20.03 3.59
N GLU A 314 -23.51 19.74 2.36
CA GLU A 314 -24.03 20.35 1.13
C GLU A 314 -25.50 20.01 0.89
N LEU A 315 -26.29 20.99 0.45
CA LEU A 315 -27.68 20.86 0.02
C LEU A 315 -27.75 21.12 -1.50
N VAL A 316 -28.40 20.27 -2.30
CA VAL A 316 -28.59 20.50 -3.75
C VAL A 316 -30.08 20.62 -4.09
N GLY A 317 -30.48 21.74 -4.70
CA GLY A 317 -31.79 21.91 -5.32
C GLY A 317 -31.84 21.11 -6.62
N VAL A 318 -32.90 20.34 -6.89
CA VAL A 318 -32.91 19.48 -8.08
C VAL A 318 -34.22 19.56 -8.81
N ALA A 319 -34.07 19.38 -10.12
CA ALA A 319 -35.10 18.84 -10.96
C ALA A 319 -36.40 19.63 -10.94
N ASP A 320 -37.54 19.26 -10.42
CA ASP A 320 -37.87 18.01 -9.80
C ASP A 320 -37.83 16.87 -10.81
N GLY A 321 -36.98 16.88 -11.85
CA GLY A 321 -36.37 15.66 -12.33
C GLY A 321 -35.19 15.73 -13.29
N TYR A 322 -34.26 14.79 -13.22
CA TYR A 322 -32.96 14.88 -13.87
C TYR A 322 -32.71 13.71 -14.82
N LEU A 323 -31.96 13.99 -15.89
CA LEU A 323 -31.34 12.96 -16.70
C LEU A 323 -30.16 12.34 -15.99
N THR A 324 -30.11 11.04 -16.06
CA THR A 324 -28.91 10.28 -15.80
C THR A 324 -28.68 9.39 -16.98
N LEU A 325 -27.46 9.44 -17.50
CA LEU A 325 -26.86 8.37 -18.24
C LEU A 325 -25.74 7.85 -17.37
N GLU A 326 -26.03 6.78 -16.67
CA GLU A 326 -24.99 6.11 -15.92
C GLU A 326 -24.56 4.92 -16.72
N VAL A 327 -23.38 5.04 -17.32
CA VAL A 327 -22.64 3.87 -17.76
C VAL A 327 -22.01 3.30 -16.51
N LYS A 328 -22.53 2.18 -16.01
CA LYS A 328 -22.14 1.53 -14.77
C LYS A 328 -21.46 0.23 -15.09
N ASN A 329 -20.50 -0.24 -14.31
CA ASN A 329 -20.07 -1.63 -14.38
C ASN A 329 -21.20 -2.60 -13.97
N HIS A 330 -20.94 -3.90 -14.04
CA HIS A 330 -21.89 -4.97 -13.67
C HIS A 330 -22.38 -4.89 -12.21
N GLU A 331 -21.63 -4.23 -11.34
CA GLU A 331 -21.98 -4.02 -9.93
C GLU A 331 -22.83 -2.75 -9.74
N GLY A 332 -23.06 -1.97 -10.80
CA GLY A 332 -23.86 -0.74 -10.77
C GLY A 332 -23.05 0.55 -10.52
N SER A 333 -21.71 0.51 -10.58
CA SER A 333 -20.83 1.67 -10.34
C SER A 333 -20.49 2.44 -11.63
N PRO A 334 -20.69 3.77 -11.70
CA PRO A 334 -20.39 4.56 -12.90
C PRO A 334 -18.93 4.44 -13.38
N GLN A 335 -18.73 4.16 -14.67
CA GLN A 335 -17.43 3.93 -15.30
C GLN A 335 -17.50 4.24 -16.80
N THR A 336 -16.44 4.82 -17.36
CA THR A 336 -16.34 5.17 -18.80
C THR A 336 -15.16 4.49 -19.48
N ARG A 337 -14.41 3.67 -18.76
CA ARG A 337 -13.35 2.85 -19.32
C ARG A 337 -13.57 1.44 -18.89
N PHE A 338 -13.78 0.53 -19.81
CA PHE A 338 -13.99 -0.87 -19.50
C PHE A 338 -12.93 -1.70 -20.19
N ARG A 339 -12.80 -2.95 -19.77
CA ARG A 339 -11.97 -3.92 -20.45
C ARG A 339 -12.83 -4.86 -21.30
N THR A 340 -12.27 -5.42 -22.36
CA THR A 340 -12.95 -6.46 -23.12
C THR A 340 -13.43 -7.57 -22.19
N GLY A 341 -14.64 -8.05 -22.41
CA GLY A 341 -15.30 -9.06 -21.58
C GLY A 341 -16.05 -8.49 -20.38
N GLU A 342 -15.75 -7.26 -19.94
CA GLU A 342 -16.50 -6.64 -18.84
C GLU A 342 -17.94 -6.36 -19.24
N HIS A 343 -18.83 -6.66 -18.29
CA HIS A 343 -20.23 -6.31 -18.37
C HIS A 343 -20.46 -4.99 -17.65
N PHE A 344 -21.31 -4.18 -18.24
CA PHE A 344 -21.61 -2.86 -17.73
C PHE A 344 -23.06 -2.50 -18.09
N ILE A 345 -23.75 -1.88 -17.17
CA ILE A 345 -25.14 -1.47 -17.26
C ILE A 345 -25.15 -0.01 -17.67
N VAL A 346 -25.80 0.32 -18.77
CA VAL A 346 -26.12 1.69 -19.09
C VAL A 346 -27.51 1.96 -18.55
N GLU A 347 -27.67 2.93 -17.67
CA GLU A 347 -28.95 3.32 -17.11
C GLU A 347 -29.27 4.75 -17.53
N GLY A 348 -30.35 4.87 -18.28
CA GLY A 348 -30.88 6.13 -18.75
C GLY A 348 -32.12 6.44 -17.94
N THR A 349 -32.09 7.50 -17.16
CA THR A 349 -33.17 7.77 -16.23
C THR A 349 -33.52 9.22 -16.24
N PHE A 350 -34.79 9.52 -16.49
CA PHE A 350 -35.38 10.81 -16.22
C PHE A 350 -36.26 10.71 -15.00
N HIS A 351 -35.80 11.19 -13.86
CA HIS A 351 -36.53 10.98 -12.61
C HIS A 351 -37.27 12.21 -12.18
N SER A 352 -38.60 12.22 -12.30
CA SER A 352 -39.42 13.29 -11.76
C SER A 352 -39.81 13.04 -10.28
N THR A 353 -39.92 14.06 -9.44
CA THR A 353 -40.05 13.94 -7.98
C THR A 353 -41.13 14.86 -7.35
N SER A 354 -41.83 15.64 -8.17
CA SER A 354 -43.16 16.22 -7.88
C SER A 354 -44.11 15.72 -8.96
N PRO A 355 -45.45 15.85 -8.81
CA PRO A 355 -46.32 15.96 -9.96
C PRO A 355 -45.84 17.13 -10.82
N ILE A 356 -44.90 16.83 -11.70
CA ILE A 356 -44.56 17.71 -12.80
C ILE A 356 -45.74 17.55 -13.75
N ASN A 357 -46.49 18.63 -13.98
CA ASN A 357 -47.59 18.64 -14.95
C ASN A 357 -47.09 18.53 -16.42
N PHE A 358 -46.03 17.77 -16.70
CA PHE A 358 -45.43 17.58 -18.03
C PHE A 358 -44.79 16.16 -18.16
N PRO A 359 -45.04 15.39 -19.25
CA PRO A 359 -44.64 13.97 -19.40
C PRO A 359 -43.24 13.74 -20.02
N LEU A 360 -42.54 12.65 -19.64
CA LEU A 360 -41.09 12.44 -19.85
C LEU A 360 -40.68 11.03 -20.38
N LEU A 361 -41.59 10.29 -21.02
CA LEU A 361 -41.49 8.82 -21.22
C LEU A 361 -41.01 8.35 -22.62
N ASP A 362 -41.36 9.07 -23.69
CA ASP A 362 -40.85 8.80 -25.04
C ASP A 362 -39.51 9.50 -25.30
N SER A 363 -38.93 10.15 -24.29
CA SER A 363 -37.82 11.07 -24.45
C SER A 363 -36.44 10.47 -24.17
N LEU A 364 -36.29 9.24 -23.66
CA LEU A 364 -34.97 8.61 -23.43
C LEU A 364 -34.56 7.73 -24.61
N ASP A 365 -33.49 8.08 -25.32
CA ASP A 365 -32.93 7.30 -26.45
C ASP A 365 -31.46 6.94 -26.20
N LEU A 366 -31.03 5.72 -26.55
CA LEU A 366 -29.65 5.23 -26.37
C LEU A 366 -29.02 4.68 -27.67
N GLU A 367 -28.01 5.37 -28.18
CA GLU A 367 -27.20 4.93 -29.32
C GLU A 367 -25.87 4.29 -28.85
N LEU A 368 -25.46 3.16 -29.45
CA LEU A 368 -24.22 2.43 -29.12
C LEU A 368 -23.23 2.38 -30.29
N GLY A 369 -21.94 2.55 -29.99
CA GLY A 369 -20.85 2.29 -30.94
C GLY A 369 -20.64 0.80 -31.28
N ALA A 370 -20.02 0.51 -32.43
CA ALA A 370 -19.90 -0.85 -33.01
C ALA A 370 -19.11 -1.90 -32.20
N GLY A 371 -18.35 -1.51 -31.16
CA GLY A 371 -17.66 -2.45 -30.26
C GLY A 371 -18.39 -2.72 -28.95
N LEU A 372 -19.61 -2.22 -28.81
CA LEU A 372 -20.49 -2.47 -27.67
C LEU A 372 -21.62 -3.38 -28.12
N ILE A 373 -21.93 -4.40 -27.32
CA ILE A 373 -23.05 -5.30 -27.60
C ILE A 373 -24.10 -5.13 -26.52
N GLN A 374 -25.27 -4.65 -26.91
CA GLN A 374 -26.45 -4.74 -26.05
C GLN A 374 -26.85 -6.22 -25.92
N ARG A 375 -26.80 -6.72 -24.70
CA ARG A 375 -27.20 -8.09 -24.35
C ARG A 375 -28.65 -8.16 -23.92
N ALA A 376 -29.14 -7.12 -23.26
CA ALA A 376 -30.53 -7.01 -22.83
C ALA A 376 -30.94 -5.54 -22.70
N PHE A 377 -32.25 -5.28 -22.74
CA PHE A 377 -32.86 -3.97 -22.50
C PHE A 377 -34.11 -4.13 -21.65
N GLU A 378 -34.26 -3.22 -20.69
CA GLU A 378 -35.38 -3.16 -19.76
C GLU A 378 -35.94 -1.72 -19.76
N PRO A 379 -37.07 -1.47 -20.45
CA PRO A 379 -37.73 -0.16 -20.44
C PRO A 379 -38.44 0.13 -19.11
N GLY A 380 -38.63 1.41 -18.79
CA GLY A 380 -39.42 1.82 -17.63
C GLY A 380 -39.87 3.29 -17.65
N SER A 381 -40.78 3.64 -16.73
CA SER A 381 -41.60 4.87 -16.73
C SER A 381 -40.83 6.18 -16.47
N TYR A 382 -39.68 6.06 -15.83
CA TYR A 382 -38.75 7.15 -15.56
C TYR A 382 -37.31 6.65 -15.77
N LYS A 383 -37.12 5.35 -16.02
CA LYS A 383 -35.85 4.61 -16.03
C LYS A 383 -35.81 3.52 -17.07
N SER A 384 -34.75 3.53 -17.85
CA SER A 384 -34.41 2.55 -18.86
C SER A 384 -33.04 1.97 -18.55
N ARG A 385 -32.87 0.66 -18.72
CA ARG A 385 -31.57 -0.01 -18.53
C ARG A 385 -31.20 -0.80 -19.77
N TRP A 386 -29.94 -0.70 -20.15
CA TRP A 386 -29.33 -1.48 -21.20
C TRP A 386 -28.15 -2.24 -20.62
N TYR A 387 -28.16 -3.56 -20.73
CA TYR A 387 -27.04 -4.38 -20.27
C TYR A 387 -26.07 -4.54 -21.43
N ILE A 388 -24.90 -3.97 -21.29
CA ILE A 388 -23.89 -3.87 -22.32
C ILE A 388 -22.72 -4.79 -21.98
N GLN A 389 -22.15 -5.42 -23.00
CA GLN A 389 -20.86 -6.09 -22.88
C GLN A 389 -19.83 -5.37 -23.73
N ALA A 390 -18.67 -5.09 -23.13
CA ALA A 390 -17.49 -4.63 -23.82
C ALA A 390 -16.94 -5.72 -24.72
N ALA A 391 -17.21 -5.67 -26.03
CA ALA A 391 -16.88 -6.76 -26.95
C ALA A 391 -15.57 -6.53 -27.72
N LYS A 392 -15.21 -5.27 -27.96
CA LYS A 392 -14.02 -4.92 -28.75
C LYS A 392 -13.33 -3.68 -28.20
N ALA A 393 -12.03 -3.79 -27.96
CA ALA A 393 -11.19 -2.64 -27.63
C ALA A 393 -11.33 -1.51 -28.66
N GLY A 394 -11.35 -0.25 -28.18
CA GLY A 394 -11.58 0.95 -28.98
C GLY A 394 -12.35 2.03 -28.19
N CYS A 395 -12.48 3.22 -28.78
CA CYS A 395 -13.35 4.26 -28.24
C CYS A 395 -14.73 4.13 -28.88
N HIS A 396 -15.77 4.07 -28.07
CA HIS A 396 -17.15 3.87 -28.52
C HIS A 396 -18.05 4.88 -27.84
N GLU A 397 -18.90 5.55 -28.62
CA GLU A 397 -19.87 6.48 -28.07
C GLU A 397 -21.10 5.75 -27.52
N ILE A 398 -21.60 6.25 -26.40
CA ILE A 398 -22.91 5.93 -25.83
C ILE A 398 -23.65 7.25 -25.70
N ARG A 399 -24.72 7.45 -26.44
CA ARG A 399 -25.47 8.71 -26.37
C ARG A 399 -26.84 8.47 -25.77
N LEU A 400 -27.06 9.03 -24.58
CA LEU A 400 -28.38 9.18 -23.99
C LEU A 400 -28.89 10.58 -24.25
N SER A 401 -30.13 10.71 -24.64
CA SER A 401 -30.75 12.03 -24.69
C SER A 401 -32.11 12.00 -24.02
N LEU A 402 -32.45 13.09 -23.31
CA LEU A 402 -33.84 13.46 -23.01
C LEU A 402 -34.30 14.35 -24.15
N LYS A 403 -35.11 13.79 -25.06
CA LYS A 403 -35.72 14.50 -26.19
C LYS A 403 -36.28 15.85 -25.76
N ASP A 404 -36.12 16.85 -26.62
CA ASP A 404 -36.62 18.23 -26.48
C ASP A 404 -36.01 19.10 -25.36
N THR A 405 -35.01 18.61 -24.64
CA THR A 405 -34.10 19.43 -23.83
C THR A 405 -32.71 19.46 -24.46
N LYS A 406 -31.85 20.39 -24.01
CA LYS A 406 -30.41 20.24 -24.24
C LYS A 406 -29.76 19.28 -23.26
N GLN A 407 -30.55 18.62 -22.40
CA GLN A 407 -30.09 17.49 -21.61
C GLN A 407 -29.95 16.33 -22.59
N SER A 408 -28.80 16.25 -23.21
CA SER A 408 -28.28 15.01 -23.73
C SER A 408 -27.03 14.72 -22.93
N LEU A 409 -26.84 13.45 -22.65
CA LEU A 409 -25.67 12.94 -22.00
C LEU A 409 -25.03 11.98 -22.98
N CYS A 410 -23.98 12.44 -23.66
CA CYS A 410 -23.07 11.52 -24.32
C CYS A 410 -22.07 11.03 -23.27
N ALA A 411 -21.89 9.73 -23.21
CA ALA A 411 -20.78 9.09 -22.55
C ALA A 411 -19.91 8.43 -23.62
N GLN A 412 -18.65 8.83 -23.70
CA GLN A 412 -17.68 8.03 -24.43
C GLN A 412 -17.22 6.90 -23.52
N VAL A 413 -17.23 5.68 -24.02
CA VAL A 413 -16.63 4.55 -23.34
C VAL A 413 -15.38 4.09 -24.07
N GLN A 414 -14.27 4.05 -23.33
CA GLN A 414 -13.03 3.50 -23.82
C GLN A 414 -12.97 2.03 -23.42
N ILE A 415 -13.02 1.14 -24.40
CA ILE A 415 -12.79 -0.29 -24.17
C ILE A 415 -11.30 -0.55 -24.37
N GLN A 416 -10.63 -1.05 -23.34
CA GLN A 416 -9.26 -1.50 -23.38
C GLN A 416 -9.21 -3.03 -23.52
N PRO A 417 -8.13 -3.59 -24.09
CA PRO A 417 -7.90 -5.03 -23.94
C PRO A 417 -7.86 -5.40 -22.45
N SER A 418 -8.41 -6.55 -22.09
CA SER A 418 -8.30 -7.06 -20.73
C SER A 418 -6.84 -7.33 -20.37
N VAL A 419 -6.53 -7.36 -19.07
CA VAL A 419 -5.16 -7.69 -18.63
C VAL A 419 -4.76 -9.07 -19.10
N HIS A 420 -5.68 -10.05 -19.05
CA HIS A 420 -5.46 -11.39 -19.60
C HIS A 420 -5.23 -11.37 -21.12
N GLU A 421 -5.99 -10.59 -21.89
CA GLU A 421 -5.75 -10.42 -23.34
C GLU A 421 -4.35 -9.85 -23.61
N LYS A 422 -3.94 -8.82 -22.86
CA LYS A 422 -2.58 -8.26 -22.96
C LYS A 422 -1.51 -9.29 -22.59
N ILE A 423 -1.73 -10.08 -21.53
CA ILE A 423 -0.82 -11.17 -21.15
C ILE A 423 -0.72 -12.18 -22.29
N GLN A 424 -1.83 -12.62 -22.87
CA GLN A 424 -1.83 -13.58 -23.97
C GLN A 424 -1.15 -13.03 -25.23
N GLU A 425 -1.35 -11.75 -25.52
CA GLU A 425 -0.63 -11.03 -26.58
C GLU A 425 0.87 -11.05 -26.33
N ILE A 426 1.33 -10.68 -25.13
CA ILE A 426 2.76 -10.73 -24.76
C ILE A 426 3.28 -12.16 -24.84
N VAL A 427 2.53 -13.15 -24.33
CA VAL A 427 2.94 -14.55 -24.37
C VAL A 427 3.14 -15.02 -25.80
N THR A 428 2.18 -14.73 -26.68
CA THR A 428 2.15 -15.23 -28.06
C THR A 428 3.11 -14.47 -28.96
N ALA A 429 3.07 -13.13 -28.92
CA ALA A 429 3.81 -12.26 -29.83
C ALA A 429 5.25 -12.00 -29.38
N ILE A 430 5.55 -12.07 -28.07
CA ILE A 430 6.86 -11.73 -27.50
C ILE A 430 7.53 -12.96 -26.88
N LYS A 431 6.96 -13.51 -25.82
CA LYS A 431 7.62 -14.53 -24.98
C LYS A 431 7.95 -15.79 -25.77
N LEU A 432 7.00 -16.36 -26.52
CA LEU A 432 7.22 -17.63 -27.23
C LEU A 432 8.33 -17.52 -28.29
N PRO A 433 8.31 -16.54 -29.21
CA PRO A 433 9.42 -16.34 -30.15
C PRO A 433 10.76 -16.07 -29.46
N LEU A 434 10.79 -15.19 -28.45
CA LEU A 434 12.01 -14.88 -27.71
C LEU A 434 12.58 -16.12 -27.01
N ASN A 435 11.73 -16.91 -26.37
CA ASN A 435 12.18 -18.10 -25.66
C ASN A 435 12.82 -19.11 -26.60
N ALA A 436 12.24 -19.34 -27.78
CA ALA A 436 12.81 -20.22 -28.79
C ALA A 436 14.16 -19.70 -29.31
N GLU A 437 14.26 -18.39 -29.57
CA GLU A 437 15.52 -17.77 -29.99
C GLU A 437 16.61 -17.88 -28.91
N ILE A 438 16.27 -17.57 -27.65
CA ILE A 438 17.19 -17.66 -26.52
C ILE A 438 17.64 -19.10 -26.32
N ALA A 439 16.72 -20.07 -26.28
CA ALA A 439 17.04 -21.49 -26.12
C ALA A 439 18.04 -21.97 -27.18
N ALA A 440 17.78 -21.67 -28.46
CA ALA A 440 18.64 -22.08 -29.56
C ALA A 440 20.06 -21.49 -29.44
N ARG A 441 20.17 -20.21 -29.06
CA ARG A 441 21.46 -19.53 -28.86
C ARG A 441 22.22 -20.06 -27.64
N LEU A 442 21.51 -20.35 -26.55
CA LEU A 442 22.11 -20.92 -25.34
C LEU A 442 22.62 -22.35 -25.60
N GLN A 443 21.86 -23.16 -26.34
CA GLN A 443 22.24 -24.52 -26.71
C GLN A 443 23.52 -24.58 -27.56
N GLN A 444 23.79 -23.56 -28.37
CA GLN A 444 25.04 -23.44 -29.14
C GLN A 444 26.28 -23.23 -28.27
N ILE A 445 26.11 -22.77 -27.02
CA ILE A 445 27.21 -22.56 -26.07
C ILE A 445 27.38 -23.77 -25.17
N ASP A 446 26.27 -24.22 -24.58
CA ASP A 446 26.25 -25.44 -23.79
C ASP A 446 24.88 -26.09 -23.89
N GLN A 447 24.83 -27.38 -24.26
CA GLN A 447 23.58 -28.11 -24.43
C GLN A 447 22.73 -28.13 -23.16
N SER A 448 23.34 -28.05 -21.97
CA SER A 448 22.61 -28.08 -20.70
C SER A 448 21.84 -26.78 -20.41
N LEU A 449 22.30 -25.63 -20.92
CA LEU A 449 21.58 -24.35 -20.80
C LEU A 449 20.27 -24.36 -21.59
N GLY A 450 20.32 -24.87 -22.81
CA GLY A 450 19.16 -25.06 -23.68
C GLY A 450 18.52 -26.43 -23.52
N SER A 451 18.71 -27.14 -22.40
CA SER A 451 18.15 -28.48 -22.21
C SER A 451 16.64 -28.44 -22.09
N GLU A 452 15.98 -29.54 -22.45
CA GLU A 452 14.52 -29.67 -22.32
C GLU A 452 14.06 -29.42 -20.87
N VAL A 453 14.84 -29.84 -19.89
CA VAL A 453 14.55 -29.62 -18.46
C VAL A 453 14.43 -28.12 -18.14
N VAL A 454 15.35 -27.28 -18.63
CA VAL A 454 15.32 -25.83 -18.40
C VAL A 454 14.25 -25.17 -19.27
N GLN A 455 14.11 -25.62 -20.52
CA GLN A 455 13.07 -25.15 -21.45
C GLN A 455 11.65 -25.53 -21.03
N ASN A 456 11.47 -26.51 -20.15
CA ASN A 456 10.16 -26.91 -19.62
C ASN A 456 9.82 -26.22 -18.29
N ILE A 457 10.75 -25.45 -17.70
CA ILE A 457 10.46 -24.63 -16.51
C ILE A 457 9.30 -23.68 -16.84
N PRO A 458 8.18 -23.69 -16.09
CA PRO A 458 7.08 -22.77 -16.35
C PRO A 458 7.54 -21.32 -16.28
N PHE A 459 7.08 -20.50 -17.22
CA PHE A 459 7.29 -19.05 -17.19
C PHE A 459 5.93 -18.37 -17.33
N LYS A 460 5.41 -17.84 -16.23
CA LYS A 460 4.05 -17.33 -16.13
C LYS A 460 4.10 -15.81 -15.92
N ILE A 461 3.46 -15.09 -16.82
CA ILE A 461 3.14 -13.68 -16.64
C ILE A 461 1.74 -13.67 -16.03
N LEU A 462 1.60 -13.11 -14.84
CA LEU A 462 0.39 -13.17 -14.02
C LEU A 462 -0.07 -11.76 -13.68
N THR A 463 -1.37 -11.58 -13.44
CA THR A 463 -1.83 -10.35 -12.78
C THR A 463 -1.18 -10.23 -11.39
N THR A 464 -1.10 -9.02 -10.82
CA THR A 464 -0.57 -8.83 -9.46
C THR A 464 -1.35 -9.62 -8.41
N ASP A 465 -2.66 -9.75 -8.56
CA ASP A 465 -3.50 -10.57 -7.67
C ASP A 465 -3.21 -12.08 -7.84
N GLU A 466 -3.07 -12.58 -9.08
CA GLU A 466 -2.66 -13.97 -9.35
C GLU A 466 -1.23 -14.25 -8.86
N PHE A 467 -0.35 -13.27 -8.95
CA PHE A 467 1.03 -13.33 -8.46
C PHE A 467 1.07 -13.47 -6.93
N ILE A 468 0.27 -12.68 -6.20
CA ILE A 468 0.17 -12.81 -4.73
C ILE A 468 -0.27 -14.24 -4.37
N ASN A 469 -1.35 -14.71 -5.01
CA ASN A 469 -1.90 -16.05 -4.76
C ASN A 469 -0.94 -17.20 -5.12
N ALA A 470 -0.05 -16.98 -6.08
CA ALA A 470 0.94 -17.98 -6.48
C ALA A 470 2.10 -18.11 -5.48
N LEU A 471 2.45 -17.02 -4.78
CA LEU A 471 3.68 -16.93 -3.98
C LEU A 471 3.46 -16.84 -2.47
N TYR A 472 2.38 -16.20 -2.02
CA TYR A 472 2.16 -15.88 -0.61
C TYR A 472 0.89 -16.57 -0.10
N GLN A 473 0.83 -16.78 1.22
CA GLN A 473 -0.30 -17.40 1.90
C GLN A 473 -0.60 -16.68 3.22
N GLY A 474 -1.82 -16.89 3.76
CA GLY A 474 -2.21 -16.40 5.07
C GLY A 474 -2.14 -14.88 5.23
N GLU A 475 -1.62 -14.42 6.37
CA GLU A 475 -1.54 -13.00 6.72
C GLU A 475 -0.68 -12.17 5.75
N SER A 476 0.39 -12.77 5.20
CA SER A 476 1.24 -12.09 4.23
C SER A 476 0.51 -11.80 2.92
N ALA A 477 -0.33 -12.73 2.44
CA ALA A 477 -1.15 -12.51 1.25
C ALA A 477 -2.18 -11.39 1.49
N ALA A 478 -2.92 -11.45 2.59
CA ALA A 478 -3.93 -10.44 2.94
C ALA A 478 -3.31 -9.03 3.11
N ARG A 479 -2.12 -8.96 3.72
CA ARG A 479 -1.36 -7.71 3.83
C ARG A 479 -0.99 -7.16 2.45
N LEU A 480 -0.43 -7.99 1.57
CA LEU A 480 -0.02 -7.57 0.23
C LEU A 480 -1.22 -7.16 -0.65
N GLU A 481 -2.36 -7.82 -0.52
CA GLU A 481 -3.61 -7.42 -1.17
C GLU A 481 -4.08 -6.04 -0.69
N GLY A 482 -4.07 -5.79 0.62
CA GLY A 482 -4.39 -4.48 1.19
C GLY A 482 -3.43 -3.39 0.70
N MET A 483 -2.14 -3.71 0.62
CA MET A 483 -1.13 -2.80 0.06
C MET A 483 -1.34 -2.52 -1.42
N LEU A 484 -1.65 -3.53 -2.22
CA LEU A 484 -1.93 -3.41 -3.65
C LEU A 484 -3.16 -2.53 -3.89
N LEU A 485 -4.22 -2.70 -3.08
CA LEU A 485 -5.41 -1.85 -3.11
C LEU A 485 -5.07 -0.39 -2.79
N SER A 486 -4.23 -0.15 -1.79
CA SER A 486 -3.77 1.20 -1.45
C SER A 486 -2.92 1.81 -2.55
N ALA A 487 -1.97 1.05 -3.12
CA ALA A 487 -1.15 1.51 -4.24
C ALA A 487 -1.98 1.85 -5.49
N ARG A 488 -3.08 1.14 -5.72
CA ARG A 488 -4.05 1.45 -6.79
C ARG A 488 -4.86 2.72 -6.52
N ARG A 489 -5.05 3.09 -5.25
CA ARG A 489 -5.80 4.29 -4.81
C ARG A 489 -4.94 5.52 -4.60
N GLU A 490 -3.62 5.34 -4.46
CA GLU A 490 -2.68 6.40 -4.20
C GLU A 490 -2.77 7.51 -5.26
N GLN A 491 -2.91 8.76 -4.81
CA GLN A 491 -3.00 9.94 -5.68
C GLN A 491 -1.83 10.91 -5.49
N TRP A 492 -0.94 10.61 -4.54
CA TRP A 492 0.11 11.52 -4.12
C TRP A 492 1.47 10.80 -4.05
N PHE A 493 2.54 11.58 -3.95
CA PHE A 493 3.89 11.04 -3.84
C PHE A 493 4.06 10.30 -2.49
N ASN A 494 4.19 8.97 -2.52
CA ASN A 494 4.41 8.13 -1.34
C ASN A 494 5.62 7.19 -1.51
N PRO A 495 6.84 7.61 -1.10
CA PRO A 495 8.06 6.84 -1.34
C PRO A 495 8.11 5.55 -0.50
N ASN A 496 7.41 5.49 0.64
CA ASN A 496 7.38 4.30 1.49
C ASN A 496 6.54 3.19 0.84
N LEU A 497 5.34 3.52 0.38
CA LEU A 497 4.48 2.58 -0.35
C LEU A 497 5.18 2.08 -1.62
N LEU A 498 5.82 2.99 -2.37
CA LEU A 498 6.64 2.63 -3.52
C LEU A 498 7.76 1.65 -3.16
N LYS A 499 8.55 1.93 -2.11
CA LYS A 499 9.66 1.05 -1.69
C LYS A 499 9.15 -0.36 -1.41
N ILE A 500 8.01 -0.48 -0.72
CA ILE A 500 7.45 -1.78 -0.39
C ILE A 500 6.92 -2.48 -1.65
N MET A 501 6.22 -1.77 -2.54
CA MET A 501 5.78 -2.29 -3.84
C MET A 501 6.94 -2.85 -4.66
N LEU A 502 8.06 -2.12 -4.74
CA LEU A 502 9.25 -2.55 -5.46
C LEU A 502 9.97 -3.75 -4.79
N THR A 503 9.72 -3.99 -3.50
CA THR A 503 10.31 -5.10 -2.75
C THR A 503 9.54 -6.41 -2.94
N TYR A 504 8.21 -6.36 -2.97
CA TYR A 504 7.38 -7.58 -2.98
C TYR A 504 6.85 -7.99 -4.36
N PHE A 505 6.78 -7.07 -5.31
CA PHE A 505 6.33 -7.33 -6.68
C PHE A 505 7.52 -7.31 -7.62
N LEU A 506 8.36 -8.34 -7.56
CA LEU A 506 9.50 -8.53 -8.46
C LEU A 506 9.42 -9.88 -9.18
N PRO A 507 9.96 -10.00 -10.40
CA PRO A 507 10.14 -11.29 -11.08
C PRO A 507 10.79 -12.30 -10.15
N THR A 508 10.17 -13.46 -9.97
CA THR A 508 10.62 -14.44 -8.98
C THR A 508 10.67 -15.83 -9.59
N TYR A 509 11.84 -16.48 -9.53
CA TYR A 509 11.96 -17.92 -9.65
C TYR A 509 11.59 -18.62 -8.35
N VAL A 510 10.68 -19.58 -8.42
CA VAL A 510 10.32 -20.46 -7.30
C VAL A 510 10.68 -21.90 -7.64
N PRO A 511 11.50 -22.59 -6.82
CA PRO A 511 11.81 -24.00 -7.01
C PRO A 511 10.55 -24.85 -7.17
N ASN A 512 10.59 -25.81 -8.09
CA ASN A 512 9.48 -26.68 -8.52
C ASN A 512 8.24 -26.00 -9.13
N ARG A 513 8.08 -24.68 -9.05
CA ARG A 513 6.91 -23.97 -9.61
C ARG A 513 7.24 -23.15 -10.86
N GLY A 514 8.49 -22.73 -11.02
CA GLY A 514 8.97 -21.97 -12.16
C GLY A 514 9.03 -20.47 -11.92
N VAL A 515 8.95 -19.69 -12.99
CA VAL A 515 9.11 -18.24 -12.99
C VAL A 515 7.75 -17.56 -12.99
N PHE A 516 7.59 -16.58 -12.10
CA PHE A 516 6.41 -15.73 -11.98
C PHE A 516 6.79 -14.27 -12.22
N ILE A 517 6.12 -13.63 -13.16
CA ILE A 517 6.32 -12.22 -13.52
C ILE A 517 5.02 -11.47 -13.20
N PRO A 518 5.04 -10.50 -12.27
CA PRO A 518 3.86 -9.68 -12.01
C PRO A 518 3.60 -8.73 -13.19
N PHE A 519 2.34 -8.55 -13.54
CA PHE A 519 1.90 -7.70 -14.63
C PHE A 519 0.70 -6.85 -14.21
N ASP A 520 0.93 -5.54 -14.07
CA ASP A 520 -0.12 -4.56 -13.79
C ASP A 520 0.27 -3.20 -14.42
N PRO A 521 0.02 -3.02 -15.73
CA PRO A 521 0.47 -1.84 -16.45
C PRO A 521 -0.26 -0.56 -16.05
N ASP A 522 -1.48 -0.68 -15.50
CA ASP A 522 -2.24 0.43 -14.95
C ASP A 522 -1.59 0.92 -13.65
N LEU A 523 -1.25 0.01 -12.74
CA LEU A 523 -0.55 0.35 -11.51
C LEU A 523 0.82 0.96 -11.78
N ALA A 524 1.61 0.37 -12.69
CA ALA A 524 2.92 0.90 -13.08
C ALA A 524 2.81 2.30 -13.68
N SER A 525 1.79 2.56 -14.51
CA SER A 525 1.51 3.87 -15.11
C SER A 525 1.14 4.90 -14.05
N ASN A 526 0.23 4.55 -13.13
CA ASN A 526 -0.23 5.44 -12.08
C ASN A 526 0.91 5.80 -11.11
N LEU A 527 1.59 4.80 -10.56
CA LEU A 527 2.74 5.03 -9.68
C LEU A 527 3.90 5.72 -10.41
N GLY A 528 4.12 5.43 -11.70
CA GLY A 528 5.16 6.08 -12.51
C GLY A 528 4.92 7.57 -12.75
N LYS A 529 3.67 8.02 -12.76
CA LYS A 529 3.31 9.45 -12.80
C LYS A 529 3.59 10.13 -11.46
N LEU A 530 3.29 9.46 -10.37
CA LEU A 530 3.56 9.94 -9.01
C LEU A 530 5.06 9.92 -8.68
N HIS A 531 5.79 8.93 -9.20
CA HIS A 531 7.22 8.69 -8.95
C HIS A 531 8.04 8.64 -10.26
N PRO A 532 8.22 9.76 -10.98
CA PRO A 532 8.86 9.76 -12.31
C PRO A 532 10.31 9.24 -12.31
N ARG A 533 11.04 9.38 -11.19
CA ARG A 533 12.42 8.88 -11.05
C ARG A 533 12.47 7.35 -10.97
N ASP A 534 11.40 6.74 -10.49
CA ASP A 534 11.31 5.31 -10.22
C ASP A 534 10.50 4.55 -11.27
N ARG A 535 9.96 5.26 -12.26
CA ARG A 535 9.16 4.69 -13.36
C ARG A 535 9.82 3.48 -14.02
N ARG A 536 11.14 3.51 -14.25
CA ARG A 536 11.85 2.35 -14.83
C ARG A 536 11.88 1.14 -13.90
N TYR A 537 11.96 1.34 -12.58
CA TYR A 537 11.91 0.24 -11.63
C TYR A 537 10.51 -0.37 -11.61
N LEU A 538 9.46 0.48 -11.61
CA LEU A 538 8.08 0.03 -11.73
C LEU A 538 7.83 -0.76 -13.02
N GLU A 539 8.33 -0.27 -14.16
CA GLU A 539 8.22 -0.97 -15.45
C GLU A 539 9.00 -2.29 -15.47
N ASN A 540 10.15 -2.39 -14.79
CA ASN A 540 10.80 -3.69 -14.61
C ASN A 540 9.90 -4.60 -13.75
N ASN A 541 9.63 -4.20 -12.51
CA ASN A 541 8.88 -4.99 -11.53
C ASN A 541 7.51 -5.47 -12.02
N LEU A 542 6.77 -4.63 -12.76
CA LEU A 542 5.44 -4.93 -13.28
C LEU A 542 5.43 -5.22 -14.79
N LEU A 543 6.59 -5.55 -15.35
CA LEU A 543 6.89 -5.87 -16.75
C LEU A 543 6.70 -4.73 -17.77
N CYS A 544 5.68 -3.88 -17.62
CA CYS A 544 5.55 -2.63 -18.38
C CYS A 544 4.56 -1.66 -17.73
N SER A 545 4.47 -0.44 -18.26
CA SER A 545 3.38 0.52 -18.01
C SER A 545 2.51 0.70 -19.26
N ASN A 546 1.35 1.33 -19.13
CA ASN A 546 0.51 1.69 -20.28
C ASN A 546 1.21 2.59 -21.32
N GLU A 547 2.24 3.32 -20.92
CA GLU A 547 3.04 4.18 -21.79
C GLU A 547 4.32 3.51 -22.28
N SER A 548 4.57 2.26 -21.90
CA SER A 548 5.72 1.50 -22.38
C SER A 548 5.55 1.11 -23.85
N SER A 549 6.64 1.16 -24.61
CA SER A 549 6.63 0.65 -25.97
C SER A 549 6.67 -0.88 -25.97
N ILE A 550 6.12 -1.50 -27.02
CA ILE A 550 6.22 -2.95 -27.23
C ILE A 550 7.68 -3.44 -27.25
N VAL A 551 8.60 -2.59 -27.71
CA VAL A 551 10.05 -2.85 -27.72
C VAL A 551 10.60 -2.96 -26.30
N LEU A 552 10.19 -2.06 -25.39
CA LEU A 552 10.60 -2.13 -23.99
C LEU A 552 10.04 -3.41 -23.31
N THR A 553 8.77 -3.74 -23.52
CA THR A 553 8.18 -4.98 -23.01
C THR A 553 8.94 -6.22 -23.51
N LYS A 554 9.33 -6.22 -24.79
CA LYS A 554 10.15 -7.28 -25.41
C LYS A 554 11.55 -7.36 -24.78
N GLN A 555 12.18 -6.21 -24.55
CA GLN A 555 13.49 -6.13 -23.90
C GLN A 555 13.46 -6.66 -22.46
N ILE A 556 12.49 -6.25 -21.65
CA ILE A 556 12.33 -6.70 -20.25
C ILE A 556 11.98 -8.20 -20.21
N THR A 557 11.11 -8.68 -21.11
CA THR A 557 10.78 -10.12 -21.20
C THR A 557 12.02 -10.95 -21.54
N ALA A 558 12.88 -10.49 -22.45
CA ALA A 558 14.14 -11.16 -22.78
C ALA A 558 15.08 -11.22 -21.56
N ALA A 559 15.17 -10.13 -20.79
CA ALA A 559 15.95 -10.09 -19.57
C ALA A 559 15.46 -11.13 -18.55
N TYR A 560 14.15 -11.24 -18.31
CA TYR A 560 13.60 -12.21 -17.36
C TYR A 560 13.68 -13.65 -17.83
N LEU A 561 13.56 -13.92 -19.12
CA LEU A 561 13.83 -15.26 -19.64
C LEU A 561 15.28 -15.65 -19.33
N LEU A 562 16.25 -14.78 -19.60
CA LEU A 562 17.66 -15.08 -19.34
C LEU A 562 17.96 -15.19 -17.85
N HIS A 563 17.52 -14.23 -17.03
CA HIS A 563 17.83 -14.18 -15.60
C HIS A 563 17.10 -15.28 -14.80
N GLU A 564 15.77 -15.26 -14.85
CA GLU A 564 14.96 -16.13 -13.99
C GLU A 564 14.92 -17.56 -14.51
N ARG A 565 14.60 -17.74 -15.79
CA ARG A 565 14.37 -19.08 -16.35
C ARG A 565 15.69 -19.80 -16.63
N TYR A 566 16.58 -19.16 -17.38
CA TYR A 566 17.82 -19.79 -17.81
C TYR A 566 18.98 -19.58 -16.82
N GLY A 567 18.92 -18.58 -15.94
CA GLY A 567 19.89 -18.37 -14.87
C GLY A 567 19.55 -19.19 -13.64
N HIS A 568 18.56 -18.75 -12.85
CA HIS A 568 18.14 -19.47 -11.64
C HIS A 568 17.61 -20.87 -11.96
N GLY A 569 16.78 -21.00 -12.99
CA GLY A 569 16.28 -22.31 -13.40
C GLY A 569 17.39 -23.30 -13.80
N PHE A 570 18.49 -22.82 -14.39
CA PHE A 570 19.67 -23.66 -14.62
C PHE A 570 20.35 -24.05 -13.31
N PHE A 571 20.54 -23.11 -12.37
CA PHE A 571 21.09 -23.43 -11.05
C PHE A 571 20.30 -24.56 -10.36
N TYR A 572 18.98 -24.41 -10.25
CA TYR A 572 18.13 -25.37 -9.56
C TYR A 572 18.03 -26.72 -10.30
N LYS A 573 18.02 -26.74 -11.64
CA LYS A 573 17.81 -27.97 -12.41
C LYS A 573 19.08 -28.68 -12.88
N GLN A 574 20.18 -27.96 -13.04
CA GLN A 574 21.42 -28.46 -13.66
C GLN A 574 22.60 -28.53 -12.70
N THR A 575 22.46 -28.05 -11.45
CA THR A 575 23.51 -28.18 -10.44
C THR A 575 23.09 -29.12 -9.32
N ARG A 576 24.07 -29.69 -8.61
CA ARG A 576 23.81 -30.59 -7.49
C ARG A 576 23.31 -29.84 -6.26
N LEU A 577 23.93 -28.70 -5.94
CA LEU A 577 23.52 -27.86 -4.81
C LEU A 577 22.11 -27.30 -5.02
N GLY A 578 21.80 -26.78 -6.21
CA GLY A 578 20.47 -26.25 -6.54
C GLY A 578 19.37 -27.31 -6.41
N ARG A 579 19.59 -28.54 -6.90
CA ARG A 579 18.62 -29.64 -6.73
C ARG A 579 18.39 -30.00 -5.26
N GLN A 580 19.43 -30.00 -4.44
CA GLN A 580 19.28 -30.25 -3.00
C GLN A 580 18.52 -29.13 -2.30
N LEU A 581 18.77 -27.86 -2.67
CA LEU A 581 18.02 -26.72 -2.14
C LEU A 581 16.54 -26.75 -2.56
N GLU A 582 16.27 -27.14 -3.81
CA GLU A 582 14.91 -27.32 -4.34
C GLU A 582 14.09 -28.36 -3.55
N LEU A 583 14.73 -29.43 -3.05
CA LEU A 583 14.07 -30.42 -2.20
C LEU A 583 13.61 -29.81 -0.87
N LEU A 584 14.39 -28.91 -0.28
CA LEU A 584 14.10 -28.34 1.04
C LEU A 584 13.08 -27.19 1.03
N TYR A 585 12.95 -26.48 -0.10
CA TYR A 585 12.42 -25.11 -0.16
C TYR A 585 11.02 -24.88 0.45
N PHE A 586 10.17 -25.91 0.55
CA PHE A 586 8.81 -25.79 1.07
C PHE A 586 8.59 -26.39 2.47
N ASP A 587 9.64 -26.87 3.12
CA ASP A 587 9.54 -27.46 4.45
C ASP A 587 10.14 -26.50 5.50
N ASP A 588 9.26 -25.83 6.24
CA ASP A 588 9.61 -24.87 7.30
C ASP A 588 10.54 -25.47 8.36
N LYS A 589 10.56 -26.80 8.50
CA LYS A 589 11.48 -27.53 9.38
C LYS A 589 12.94 -27.18 9.09
N TYR A 590 13.30 -27.00 7.82
CA TYR A 590 14.69 -26.81 7.39
C TYR A 590 15.05 -25.33 7.17
N LYS A 591 14.27 -24.39 7.71
CA LYS A 591 14.45 -22.95 7.45
C LYS A 591 15.87 -22.44 7.72
N ALA A 592 16.52 -22.91 8.78
CA ALA A 592 17.89 -22.54 9.11
C ALA A 592 18.90 -23.08 8.08
N LEU A 593 18.79 -24.37 7.74
CA LEU A 593 19.61 -25.02 6.73
C LEU A 593 19.44 -24.38 5.34
N ILE A 594 18.18 -24.17 4.91
CA ILE A 594 17.84 -23.49 3.65
C ILE A 594 18.56 -22.15 3.58
N LYS A 595 18.46 -21.33 4.64
CA LYS A 595 19.10 -20.02 4.68
C LYS A 595 20.62 -20.09 4.49
N VAL A 596 21.30 -21.01 5.18
CA VAL A 596 22.77 -21.12 5.10
C VAL A 596 23.21 -21.65 3.73
N ILE A 597 22.48 -22.59 3.14
CA ILE A 597 22.75 -23.09 1.79
C ILE A 597 22.54 -21.97 0.77
N ASP A 598 21.39 -21.27 0.86
CA ASP A 598 21.03 -20.17 -0.03
C ASP A 598 22.11 -19.08 0.03
N ASP A 599 22.44 -18.58 1.23
CA ASP A 599 23.50 -17.59 1.48
C ASP A 599 24.86 -18.06 0.88
N SER A 600 25.21 -19.35 1.00
CA SER A 600 26.45 -19.90 0.42
C SER A 600 26.49 -19.88 -1.11
N SER A 601 25.32 -19.87 -1.75
CA SER A 601 25.14 -19.98 -3.19
C SER A 601 24.71 -18.67 -3.85
N THR A 602 24.19 -17.69 -3.10
CA THR A 602 23.64 -16.42 -3.63
C THR A 602 24.60 -15.73 -4.60
N ILE A 603 25.86 -15.52 -4.21
CA ILE A 603 26.89 -14.86 -5.05
C ILE A 603 27.06 -15.60 -6.39
N VAL A 604 26.99 -16.93 -6.38
CA VAL A 604 27.20 -17.75 -7.57
C VAL A 604 25.95 -17.78 -8.43
N ASN A 605 24.78 -17.98 -7.83
CA ASN A 605 23.50 -18.04 -8.51
C ASN A 605 23.12 -16.68 -9.14
N GLU A 606 23.08 -15.61 -8.34
CA GLU A 606 22.76 -14.25 -8.80
C GLU A 606 23.77 -13.74 -9.82
N GLY A 607 25.05 -14.00 -9.57
CA GLY A 607 26.13 -13.63 -10.48
C GLY A 607 26.06 -14.36 -11.82
N PHE A 608 25.72 -15.66 -11.81
CA PHE A 608 25.53 -16.44 -13.04
C PHE A 608 24.30 -15.98 -13.82
N ALA A 609 23.17 -15.78 -13.15
CA ALA A 609 21.94 -15.29 -13.77
C ALA A 609 22.15 -13.91 -14.41
N THR A 610 22.84 -13.00 -13.70
CA THR A 610 23.21 -11.68 -14.22
C THR A 610 24.19 -11.74 -15.39
N TRP A 611 25.19 -12.62 -15.32
CA TRP A 611 26.09 -12.84 -16.45
C TRP A 611 25.33 -13.34 -17.67
N LEU A 612 24.47 -14.34 -17.50
CA LEU A 612 23.66 -14.89 -18.58
C LEU A 612 22.73 -13.82 -19.16
N GLU A 613 22.13 -12.97 -18.33
CA GLU A 613 21.31 -11.85 -18.78
C GLU A 613 22.12 -10.86 -19.62
N LEU A 614 23.13 -10.22 -19.03
CA LEU A 614 23.84 -9.11 -19.67
C LEU A 614 24.68 -9.56 -20.88
N HIS A 615 25.31 -10.73 -20.80
CA HIS A 615 26.16 -11.26 -21.86
C HIS A 615 25.36 -11.62 -23.13
N PHE A 616 24.11 -12.06 -22.96
CA PHE A 616 23.29 -12.54 -24.08
C PHE A 616 22.32 -11.50 -24.60
N LEU A 617 21.81 -10.59 -23.77
CA LEU A 617 21.02 -9.46 -24.25
C LEU A 617 21.77 -8.65 -25.32
N ASP A 618 23.09 -8.47 -25.17
CA ASP A 618 23.93 -7.77 -26.17
C ASP A 618 24.03 -8.50 -27.51
N LYS A 619 23.78 -9.81 -27.51
CA LYS A 619 23.89 -10.70 -28.67
C LYS A 619 22.56 -10.99 -29.35
N LEU A 620 21.43 -10.62 -28.73
CA LEU A 620 20.11 -10.70 -29.33
C LEU A 620 19.91 -9.61 -30.41
N GLY A 621 18.72 -9.54 -31.02
CA GLY A 621 18.42 -8.57 -32.08
C GLY A 621 18.69 -7.11 -31.69
N GLN A 622 18.91 -6.24 -32.69
CA GLN A 622 19.21 -4.80 -32.49
C GLN A 622 18.18 -4.07 -31.62
N GLU A 623 16.92 -4.52 -31.64
CA GLU A 623 15.86 -3.98 -30.80
C GLU A 623 16.05 -4.28 -29.31
N ILE A 624 16.71 -5.39 -28.95
CA ILE A 624 16.85 -5.85 -27.56
C ILE A 624 18.09 -5.26 -26.89
N ARG A 625 19.18 -5.18 -27.65
CA ARG A 625 20.49 -4.69 -27.20
C ARG A 625 20.47 -3.40 -26.35
N PRO A 626 19.66 -2.36 -26.65
CA PRO A 626 19.69 -1.11 -25.90
C PRO A 626 19.39 -1.24 -24.41
N ILE A 627 18.68 -2.30 -23.97
CA ILE A 627 18.33 -2.47 -22.55
C ILE A 627 19.53 -2.88 -21.68
N VAL A 628 20.61 -3.41 -22.28
CA VAL A 628 21.79 -3.93 -21.55
C VAL A 628 22.36 -2.90 -20.57
N SER A 629 22.51 -1.64 -21.00
CA SER A 629 23.05 -0.59 -20.13
C SER A 629 22.14 -0.29 -18.95
N SER A 630 20.82 -0.26 -19.17
CA SER A 630 19.83 -0.03 -18.12
C SER A 630 19.78 -1.20 -17.14
N ARG A 631 19.87 -2.44 -17.63
CA ARG A 631 19.90 -3.63 -16.78
C ARG A 631 21.19 -3.74 -15.98
N ARG A 632 22.33 -3.38 -16.58
CA ARG A 632 23.62 -3.31 -15.88
C ARG A 632 23.61 -2.30 -14.74
N ASP A 633 23.10 -1.08 -14.99
CA ASP A 633 22.94 -0.06 -13.94
C ASP A 633 22.06 -0.58 -12.78
N LEU A 634 20.93 -1.21 -13.11
CA LEU A 634 20.00 -1.79 -12.13
C LEU A 634 20.65 -2.89 -11.26
N LEU A 635 21.27 -3.89 -11.88
CA LEU A 635 21.76 -5.09 -11.19
C LEU A 635 23.13 -4.86 -10.53
N ILE A 636 24.03 -4.10 -11.16
CA ILE A 636 25.43 -3.99 -10.72
C ILE A 636 25.68 -2.72 -9.92
N GLU A 637 25.21 -1.57 -10.42
CA GLU A 637 25.61 -0.27 -9.87
C GLU A 637 24.67 0.24 -8.77
N ARG A 638 23.36 -0.04 -8.90
CA ARG A 638 22.33 0.47 -7.98
C ARG A 638 21.75 -0.56 -7.03
N SER A 639 21.92 -1.84 -7.32
CA SER A 639 21.52 -2.90 -6.40
C SER A 639 22.34 -2.80 -5.12
N SER A 640 21.65 -2.80 -3.98
CA SER A 640 22.21 -2.69 -2.64
C SER A 640 21.43 -3.61 -1.70
N GLY A 641 21.99 -3.87 -0.52
CA GLY A 641 21.35 -4.71 0.51
C GLY A 641 22.08 -6.00 0.79
N MET A 642 23.14 -6.33 0.04
CA MET A 642 23.97 -7.49 0.35
C MET A 642 24.71 -7.31 1.69
N PHE A 643 25.11 -6.09 2.05
CA PHE A 643 25.70 -5.80 3.35
C PHE A 643 24.69 -5.85 4.48
N GLU A 644 23.45 -5.41 4.26
CA GLU A 644 22.36 -5.56 5.25
C GLU A 644 22.02 -7.03 5.47
N LEU A 645 21.94 -7.81 4.40
CA LEU A 645 21.80 -9.27 4.47
C LEU A 645 22.99 -9.90 5.20
N ALA A 646 24.21 -9.40 4.96
CA ALA A 646 25.41 -9.90 5.62
C ALA A 646 25.41 -9.66 7.14
N LEU A 647 24.87 -8.54 7.60
CA LEU A 647 24.71 -8.27 9.04
C LEU A 647 23.78 -9.28 9.71
N ASN A 648 22.75 -9.74 8.99
CA ASN A 648 21.72 -10.65 9.49
C ASN A 648 21.96 -12.14 9.15
N SER A 649 23.08 -12.47 8.49
CA SER A 649 23.41 -13.83 8.07
C SER A 649 24.63 -14.36 8.82
N ASN A 650 24.44 -15.47 9.54
CA ASN A 650 25.55 -16.20 10.17
C ASN A 650 26.62 -16.61 9.15
N TYR A 651 26.21 -16.93 7.92
CA TYR A 651 27.13 -17.32 6.86
C TYR A 651 28.02 -16.14 6.43
N PHE A 652 27.42 -15.00 6.10
CA PHE A 652 28.16 -13.84 5.61
C PHE A 652 28.94 -13.11 6.70
N GLN A 653 28.57 -13.24 7.97
CA GLN A 653 29.42 -12.79 9.08
C GLN A 653 30.77 -13.51 9.09
N VAL A 654 30.79 -14.79 8.72
CA VAL A 654 32.01 -15.59 8.58
C VAL A 654 32.67 -15.38 7.21
N HIS A 655 31.86 -15.20 6.17
CA HIS A 655 32.28 -15.11 4.77
C HIS A 655 31.74 -13.86 4.08
N PRO A 656 32.26 -12.67 4.39
CA PRO A 656 31.68 -11.44 3.89
C PRO A 656 31.68 -11.36 2.35
N PRO A 657 30.63 -10.77 1.76
CA PRO A 657 30.60 -10.46 0.33
C PRO A 657 31.60 -9.34 0.01
N LEU A 658 32.15 -9.31 -1.21
CA LEU A 658 33.08 -8.25 -1.63
C LEU A 658 32.38 -6.95 -2.05
N TYR A 659 31.10 -7.04 -2.41
CA TYR A 659 30.30 -5.93 -2.91
C TYR A 659 28.93 -5.92 -2.25
N ASP A 660 28.30 -4.74 -2.20
CA ASP A 660 26.93 -4.58 -1.68
C ASP A 660 25.84 -5.04 -2.65
N SER A 661 26.20 -5.26 -3.93
CA SER A 661 25.31 -5.88 -4.92
C SER A 661 25.46 -7.41 -4.85
N PRO A 662 24.36 -8.17 -4.70
CA PRO A 662 24.40 -9.64 -4.72
C PRO A 662 24.84 -10.19 -6.09
N TYR A 663 24.68 -9.39 -7.14
CA TYR A 663 24.93 -9.78 -8.52
C TYR A 663 26.39 -9.61 -8.94
N ARG A 664 27.06 -8.57 -8.42
CA ARG A 664 28.31 -8.05 -8.98
C ARG A 664 29.48 -9.03 -8.89
N GLU A 665 29.66 -9.65 -7.73
CA GLU A 665 30.85 -10.47 -7.48
C GLU A 665 30.92 -11.68 -8.42
N GLY A 666 29.85 -12.49 -8.45
CA GLY A 666 29.78 -13.64 -9.35
C GLY A 666 29.78 -13.23 -10.83
N PHE A 667 29.08 -12.13 -11.17
CA PHE A 667 29.10 -11.58 -12.53
C PHE A 667 30.53 -11.30 -13.02
N GLU A 668 31.34 -10.60 -12.21
CA GLU A 668 32.73 -10.26 -12.57
C GLU A 668 33.60 -11.51 -12.77
N TYR A 669 33.36 -12.57 -11.99
CA TYR A 669 34.06 -13.85 -12.20
C TYR A 669 33.63 -14.52 -13.51
N PHE A 670 32.34 -14.71 -13.75
CA PHE A 670 31.85 -15.35 -14.97
C PHE A 670 32.17 -14.57 -16.23
N GLU A 671 32.11 -13.24 -16.17
CA GLU A 671 32.49 -12.38 -17.30
C GLU A 671 34.00 -12.47 -17.58
N PHE A 672 34.85 -12.47 -16.55
CA PHE A 672 36.28 -12.71 -16.71
C PHE A 672 36.55 -14.07 -17.39
N ILE A 673 35.89 -15.14 -16.94
CA ILE A 673 36.05 -16.48 -17.48
C ILE A 673 35.59 -16.53 -18.94
N SER A 674 34.40 -16.00 -19.22
CA SER A 674 33.78 -16.01 -20.54
C SER A 674 34.61 -15.26 -21.57
N THR A 675 35.09 -14.07 -21.22
CA THR A 675 35.89 -13.20 -22.10
C THR A 675 37.33 -13.68 -22.29
N THR A 676 37.92 -14.32 -21.27
CA THR A 676 39.32 -14.79 -21.33
C THR A 676 39.44 -16.14 -22.03
N PHE A 677 38.50 -17.05 -21.77
CA PHE A 677 38.53 -18.41 -22.27
C PHE A 677 37.44 -18.58 -23.32
N GLN A 678 36.21 -18.93 -22.92
CA GLN A 678 35.02 -19.00 -23.76
C GLN A 678 33.75 -18.98 -22.87
N PRO A 679 32.58 -18.55 -23.38
CA PRO A 679 31.33 -18.57 -22.60
C PRO A 679 30.97 -19.94 -22.00
N ARG A 680 31.25 -21.03 -22.72
CA ARG A 680 31.03 -22.39 -22.21
C ARG A 680 31.82 -22.69 -20.93
N CYS A 681 33.02 -22.12 -20.79
CA CYS A 681 33.84 -22.32 -19.57
C CYS A 681 33.16 -21.71 -18.34
N ALA A 682 32.41 -20.61 -18.48
CA ALA A 682 31.64 -20.02 -17.38
C ALA A 682 30.53 -20.97 -16.92
N VAL A 683 29.82 -21.63 -17.85
CA VAL A 683 28.78 -22.63 -17.55
C VAL A 683 29.37 -23.84 -16.82
N GLN A 684 30.52 -24.35 -17.28
CA GLN A 684 31.18 -25.49 -16.65
C GLN A 684 31.68 -25.18 -15.24
N LEU A 685 32.22 -23.98 -15.02
CA LEU A 685 32.62 -23.53 -13.68
C LEU A 685 31.41 -23.25 -12.77
N MET A 686 30.28 -22.82 -13.31
CA MET A 686 29.02 -22.72 -12.56
C MET A 686 28.60 -24.10 -12.04
N LYS A 687 28.64 -25.13 -12.88
CA LYS A 687 28.37 -26.52 -12.46
C LYS A 687 29.35 -26.99 -11.39
N LEU A 688 30.65 -26.80 -11.62
CA LEU A 688 31.70 -27.26 -10.70
C LEU A 688 31.69 -26.53 -9.35
N ALA A 689 31.40 -25.22 -9.33
CA ALA A 689 31.22 -24.45 -8.09
C ALA A 689 30.10 -25.06 -7.22
N ASN A 690 29.05 -25.53 -7.88
CA ASN A 690 27.83 -26.06 -7.26
C ASN A 690 27.76 -27.59 -7.23
N ASP A 691 28.83 -28.31 -7.59
CA ASP A 691 28.92 -29.76 -7.43
C ASP A 691 29.31 -30.09 -5.97
N ILE A 692 28.40 -29.76 -5.07
CA ILE A 692 28.53 -29.92 -3.62
C ILE A 692 27.47 -30.93 -3.19
N ASP A 693 27.92 -32.01 -2.57
CA ASP A 693 27.04 -33.02 -1.95
C ASP A 693 26.87 -32.70 -0.47
N LEU A 694 25.68 -32.28 -0.07
CA LEU A 694 25.32 -32.09 1.33
C LEU A 694 24.65 -33.34 1.90
N GLY A 695 24.46 -34.39 1.08
CA GLY A 695 23.77 -35.61 1.48
C GLY A 695 22.26 -35.43 1.60
N ILE A 696 21.68 -34.43 0.94
CA ILE A 696 20.24 -34.19 0.90
C ILE A 696 19.67 -34.96 -0.29
N VAL A 697 18.77 -35.90 -0.05
CA VAL A 697 18.15 -36.72 -1.10
C VAL A 697 16.65 -36.90 -0.85
N GLU A 698 15.91 -37.25 -1.89
CA GLU A 698 14.51 -37.67 -1.78
C GLU A 698 14.43 -39.19 -1.91
N GLU A 699 13.89 -39.87 -0.88
CA GLU A 699 13.67 -41.31 -0.86
C GLU A 699 12.20 -41.57 -0.55
N ASN A 700 11.48 -42.23 -1.47
CA ASN A 700 10.04 -42.51 -1.34
C ASN A 700 9.19 -41.26 -1.03
N SER A 701 9.49 -40.14 -1.69
CA SER A 701 8.83 -38.83 -1.47
C SER A 701 9.03 -38.24 -0.06
N VAL A 702 10.06 -38.71 0.65
CA VAL A 702 10.50 -38.13 1.93
C VAL A 702 11.89 -37.58 1.77
N ILE A 703 12.11 -36.36 2.27
CA ILE A 703 13.43 -35.73 2.31
C ILE A 703 14.26 -36.43 3.39
N VAL A 704 15.40 -36.99 2.98
CA VAL A 704 16.36 -37.67 3.86
C VAL A 704 17.67 -36.89 3.87
N LEU A 705 18.11 -36.49 5.07
CA LEU A 705 19.43 -35.94 5.30
C LEU A 705 20.37 -37.09 5.69
N LYS A 706 21.36 -37.41 4.86
CA LYS A 706 22.39 -38.42 5.15
C LYS A 706 23.35 -38.02 6.28
N LYS A 707 23.30 -36.74 6.67
CA LYS A 707 24.03 -36.14 7.77
C LYS A 707 23.06 -35.35 8.65
N PRO A 708 23.32 -35.19 9.95
CA PRO A 708 22.56 -34.29 10.80
C PRO A 708 22.53 -32.86 10.25
N GLU A 709 21.41 -32.16 10.41
CA GLU A 709 21.23 -30.78 9.94
C GLU A 709 22.32 -29.86 10.51
N GLU A 710 22.63 -30.01 11.79
CA GLU A 710 23.65 -29.24 12.50
C GLU A 710 25.04 -29.47 11.90
N GLU A 711 25.38 -30.72 11.53
CA GLU A 711 26.66 -31.02 10.88
C GLU A 711 26.77 -30.33 9.53
N ILE A 712 25.68 -30.27 8.75
CA ILE A 712 25.68 -29.60 7.45
C ILE A 712 25.90 -28.09 7.63
N ILE A 713 25.18 -27.48 8.58
CA ILE A 713 25.31 -26.04 8.89
C ILE A 713 26.73 -25.73 9.38
N GLU A 714 27.27 -26.49 10.33
CA GLU A 714 28.64 -26.30 10.84
C GLU A 714 29.67 -26.40 9.72
N ASN A 715 29.52 -27.38 8.82
CA ASN A 715 30.40 -27.52 7.67
C ASN A 715 30.36 -26.31 6.72
N LEU A 716 29.19 -25.69 6.54
CA LEU A 716 29.03 -24.48 5.73
C LEU A 716 29.56 -23.23 6.45
N LEU A 717 29.64 -23.23 7.78
CA LEU A 717 30.20 -22.13 8.57
C LEU A 717 31.69 -22.29 8.89
N ASP A 718 32.29 -23.48 8.73
CA ASP A 718 33.69 -23.75 9.06
C ASP A 718 34.68 -23.00 8.14
N LEU A 719 35.49 -22.10 8.71
CA LEU A 719 36.49 -21.30 7.98
C LEU A 719 37.51 -22.12 7.18
N GLU A 720 37.83 -23.33 7.62
CA GLU A 720 38.84 -24.18 6.98
C GLU A 720 38.25 -25.01 5.82
N ARG A 721 36.97 -25.42 5.94
CA ARG A 721 36.27 -26.27 4.95
C ARG A 721 35.66 -25.49 3.79
N ASN A 722 36.56 -24.90 3.00
CA ASN A 722 36.18 -24.13 1.81
C ASN A 722 35.52 -24.94 0.68
N SER A 723 35.69 -26.27 0.66
CA SER A 723 35.19 -27.13 -0.43
C SER A 723 33.69 -27.34 -0.44
N SER A 724 33.00 -27.05 0.68
CA SER A 724 31.55 -27.25 0.81
C SER A 724 30.74 -26.01 0.44
N LYS A 725 31.40 -24.92 0.01
CA LYS A 725 30.82 -23.58 -0.11
C LYS A 725 30.91 -23.07 -1.53
N SER A 726 29.75 -22.82 -2.15
CA SER A 726 29.69 -22.52 -3.59
C SER A 726 30.43 -21.24 -3.95
N ASN A 727 30.18 -20.13 -3.23
CA ASN A 727 30.87 -18.85 -3.47
C ASN A 727 32.39 -18.94 -3.29
N LEU A 728 32.88 -19.62 -2.25
CA LEU A 728 34.33 -19.75 -2.02
C LEU A 728 35.00 -20.66 -3.05
N ARG A 729 34.30 -21.69 -3.54
CA ARG A 729 34.76 -22.47 -4.69
C ARG A 729 34.93 -21.56 -5.92
N LEU A 730 33.91 -20.78 -6.27
CA LEU A 730 33.98 -19.87 -7.42
C LEU A 730 35.14 -18.86 -7.29
N ARG A 731 35.30 -18.23 -6.12
CA ARG A 731 36.42 -17.32 -5.82
C ARG A 731 37.77 -17.97 -6.09
N LYS A 732 38.03 -19.15 -5.49
CA LYS A 732 39.29 -19.89 -5.65
C LYS A 732 39.55 -20.32 -7.09
N MET A 733 38.51 -20.74 -7.82
CA MET A 733 38.63 -21.06 -9.24
C MET A 733 39.02 -19.84 -10.05
N ALA A 734 38.32 -18.71 -9.87
CA ALA A 734 38.61 -17.47 -10.58
C ALA A 734 40.02 -16.95 -10.28
N GLU A 735 40.45 -16.96 -9.01
CA GLU A 735 41.80 -16.60 -8.60
C GLU A 735 42.86 -17.48 -9.26
N HIS A 736 42.68 -18.81 -9.21
CA HIS A 736 43.62 -19.74 -9.85
C HIS A 736 43.74 -19.49 -11.35
N LEU A 737 42.62 -19.26 -12.04
CA LEU A 737 42.60 -18.96 -13.47
C LEU A 737 43.22 -17.60 -13.80
N ARG A 738 43.05 -16.59 -12.94
CA ARG A 738 43.72 -15.28 -13.08
C ARG A 738 45.23 -15.42 -12.95
N SER A 739 45.71 -16.14 -11.93
CA SER A 739 47.15 -16.37 -11.71
C SER A 739 47.79 -17.18 -12.84
N ASN A 740 47.03 -18.03 -13.53
CA ASN A 740 47.51 -18.90 -14.61
C ASN A 740 47.00 -18.48 -16.00
N LYS A 741 46.53 -17.23 -16.16
CA LYS A 741 45.81 -16.77 -17.35
C LYS A 741 46.52 -17.09 -18.67
N ALA A 742 47.80 -16.75 -18.79
CA ALA A 742 48.56 -16.96 -20.03
C ALA A 742 48.74 -18.45 -20.35
N ALA A 743 49.15 -19.24 -19.36
CA ALA A 743 49.35 -20.67 -19.52
C ALA A 743 48.04 -21.42 -19.86
N MET A 744 46.93 -21.02 -19.23
CA MET A 744 45.62 -21.60 -19.50
C MET A 744 45.08 -21.18 -20.85
N ALA A 745 45.14 -19.89 -21.21
CA ALA A 745 44.66 -19.41 -22.50
C ALA A 745 45.38 -20.11 -23.68
N ASP A 746 46.69 -20.35 -23.56
CA ASP A 746 47.46 -21.09 -24.56
C ASP A 746 47.04 -22.56 -24.65
N LYS A 747 46.77 -23.23 -23.52
CA LYS A 747 46.27 -24.61 -23.50
C LYS A 747 44.89 -24.72 -24.14
N THR A 748 43.98 -23.79 -23.83
CA THR A 748 42.62 -23.75 -24.37
C THR A 748 42.58 -23.37 -25.86
N LYS A 749 43.56 -22.59 -26.35
CA LYS A 749 43.72 -22.32 -27.79
C LYS A 749 44.30 -23.50 -28.57
N LYS A 750 45.26 -24.22 -27.99
CA LYS A 750 45.99 -25.33 -28.65
C LYS A 750 45.16 -26.60 -28.79
N LYS A 751 44.43 -26.99 -27.73
CA LYS A 751 43.38 -27.99 -27.84
C LYS A 751 42.17 -27.24 -28.36
N TYR A 752 41.97 -27.19 -29.69
CA TYR A 752 40.73 -26.71 -30.31
C TYR A 752 39.58 -27.25 -29.47
N CYS A 753 38.87 -26.42 -28.72
CA CYS A 753 37.72 -26.83 -27.94
C CYS A 753 36.61 -27.06 -28.98
N PRO A 754 36.39 -28.29 -29.47
CA PRO A 754 35.39 -28.50 -30.49
C PRO A 754 34.03 -28.30 -29.80
N PHE A 755 33.01 -27.94 -30.57
CA PHE A 755 31.64 -27.81 -30.05
C PHE A 755 31.19 -29.08 -29.25
N ASP A 756 31.83 -30.23 -29.49
CA ASP A 756 31.57 -31.52 -28.84
C ASP A 756 32.49 -31.88 -27.64
N CYS A 757 33.12 -30.92 -26.96
CA CYS A 757 33.88 -31.21 -25.72
C CYS A 757 32.93 -31.56 -24.55
N ILE A 758 32.34 -32.76 -24.58
CA ILE A 758 31.50 -33.33 -23.54
C ILE A 758 32.40 -33.67 -22.35
N GLU A 759 32.30 -32.85 -21.29
CA GLU A 759 32.71 -33.01 -19.86
C GLU A 759 34.11 -33.59 -19.53
N THR A 760 34.61 -34.59 -20.24
CA THR A 760 35.97 -35.13 -20.16
C THR A 760 36.91 -34.44 -21.16
N GLY A 761 38.01 -33.85 -20.69
CA GLY A 761 39.08 -33.34 -21.56
C GLY A 761 39.22 -31.81 -21.64
N CYS A 762 38.33 -31.04 -20.98
CA CYS A 762 38.42 -29.58 -20.94
C CYS A 762 39.66 -29.15 -20.13
N PRO A 763 40.67 -28.48 -20.74
CA PRO A 763 41.93 -28.18 -20.05
C PRO A 763 41.75 -27.27 -18.83
N LEU A 764 40.69 -26.48 -18.83
CA LEU A 764 40.36 -25.57 -17.75
C LEU A 764 39.75 -26.33 -16.57
N VAL A 765 38.78 -27.22 -16.83
CA VAL A 765 38.20 -28.08 -15.80
C VAL A 765 39.29 -28.98 -15.23
N GLU A 766 40.04 -29.69 -16.07
CA GLU A 766 41.19 -30.53 -15.65
C GLU A 766 42.14 -29.78 -14.71
N ALA A 767 42.53 -28.54 -15.05
CA ALA A 767 43.42 -27.75 -14.20
C ALA A 767 42.81 -27.42 -12.83
N ILE A 768 41.51 -27.18 -12.76
CA ILE A 768 40.79 -26.94 -11.50
C ILE A 768 40.63 -28.25 -10.71
N GLU A 769 40.25 -29.35 -11.37
CA GLU A 769 40.13 -30.66 -10.73
C GLU A 769 41.49 -31.13 -10.17
N ASP A 770 42.57 -30.98 -10.94
CA ASP A 770 43.93 -31.31 -10.51
C ASP A 770 44.36 -30.46 -9.32
N LYS A 771 44.06 -29.16 -9.33
CA LYS A 771 44.49 -28.24 -8.28
C LYS A 771 43.72 -28.42 -6.98
N PHE A 772 42.41 -28.59 -7.06
CA PHE A 772 41.52 -28.55 -5.89
C PHE A 772 40.92 -29.92 -5.53
N GLN A 773 41.14 -30.95 -6.36
CA GLN A 773 40.58 -32.29 -6.20
C GLN A 773 39.04 -32.29 -6.19
N TRP A 774 38.42 -31.33 -6.86
CA TRP A 774 36.97 -31.25 -7.05
C TRP A 774 36.64 -31.88 -8.39
N ARG A 775 36.19 -33.13 -8.42
CA ARG A 775 35.79 -33.82 -9.66
C ARG A 775 34.30 -33.68 -9.88
N LEU A 776 33.89 -33.38 -11.12
CA LEU A 776 32.50 -33.49 -11.51
C LEU A 776 32.05 -34.96 -11.43
N LEU A 777 31.04 -35.23 -10.60
CA LEU A 777 30.33 -36.50 -10.64
C LEU A 777 29.30 -36.43 -11.78
N ILE A 778 29.70 -36.93 -12.96
CA ILE A 778 28.84 -37.03 -14.15
C ILE A 778 27.71 -38.02 -13.91
#